data_AF-A0A963FJU7-F1
#
_entry.id   AF-A0A963FJU7-F1
#
_cell.length_a   1.000
_cell.length_b   1.000
_cell.length_c   1.000
_cell.angle_alpha   90.00
_cell.angle_beta   90.00
_cell.angle_gamma   90.00
#
_symmetry.space_group_name_H-M   'P 1'
#
loop_
_entity.id
_entity.type
_entity.pdbx_description
1 polymer ?
#
loop_
_entity_poly.entity_id
_entity_poly.type
_entity_poly.pdbx_seq_one_letter_code
_entity_poly.pdbx_strand_id
1 'polypeptide(L)'
;MKNLFYLTVVLIAYGSLFPFEFHTGGLSAAVWDNFWRSWRVISSRGDILSNVALFVPYGLFGMAARSARTPVVGRFVFLILTGALFAFVLQLAQLWVIARDAALQDVGWNLLGLVVGAGTLLRQDFARGFSGFFASQRFSFPLLLLLAWLISLWLPFVPTLDLQVVKNALKPLFLDPVWDTGEALLHAACWLVAISLWQSMGRDGPRLVHVYWLLPLTLVAQLFLVGGRLTLGEVSGAAAALLLHALWPSTFEQRARTLLVLMFLAVGFDKITPVQLGENRFLWIPFEGFLTGSMLTNVQNLFEKFFVFGALLWLARASRLSWWLSTVLVTGWVLEIEVFQSFSVGHTAEITDMLYVLALAFYLRSGWNQEAGAADEDVARSGRYSRRRQHVLDAPSIASREGKPLPAFSSIAAQPPPAVRGVPARPDLTLSTGDIKAALWALLPGVIVIAIVLRLLLELPGIPYNVLEMFSGGGSVLFIAVFALAVAWNGAGSAFAGHWLSKRRWGLLALPVAVFGSALVSYLLLKVALTAETLADLSGGSVLNYRMTQEKVWGDFGASVFTFLNSTTILPIVERAVRFVALVGPLFVALVALQAAVYKVRERGGMSGMVSELGKYLLYALPWLLLCKYIAFDESSTDNLNELIERPGTFGLGGGGYLYALVFLLSASGVWLGWAMRSGGRRLLVAAVAAIVAVPLGWWLLNQGLVERFTKYHATYSGVDFFLGPDRRNRLDTGTLFMRWSVVQLGMVLSLAWGIRVFHAFSGPVLAAAARPWGGAGRHEPVVRGRTAPARHYPG
;
A
#
# COMPACT_ATOMS: atom_id res chain seq x y z
N MET A 1 -20.05 -0.40 17.09
CA MET A 1 -20.12 -1.49 16.08
C MET A 1 -21.53 -1.79 15.62
N LYS A 2 -22.52 -2.07 16.50
CA LYS A 2 -23.92 -2.29 16.06
C LYS A 2 -24.51 -1.14 15.24
N ASN A 3 -24.35 0.10 15.70
CA ASN A 3 -24.86 1.28 14.97
C ASN A 3 -24.18 1.46 13.61
N LEU A 4 -22.87 1.17 13.52
CA LEU A 4 -22.14 1.20 12.25
C LEU A 4 -22.63 0.12 11.28
N PHE A 5 -22.93 -1.08 11.78
CA PHE A 5 -23.51 -2.15 10.96
C PHE A 5 -24.87 -1.73 10.39
N TYR A 6 -25.78 -1.20 11.21
CA TYR A 6 -27.08 -0.73 10.73
C TYR A 6 -26.95 0.45 9.77
N LEU A 7 -26.06 1.39 10.04
CA LEU A 7 -25.76 2.49 9.12
C LEU A 7 -25.28 1.95 7.76
N THR A 8 -24.37 0.97 7.76
CA THR A 8 -23.91 0.31 6.53
C THR A 8 -25.07 -0.35 5.78
N VAL A 9 -25.97 -1.06 6.47
CA VAL A 9 -27.15 -1.67 5.83
C VAL A 9 -28.02 -0.61 5.16
N VAL A 10 -28.28 0.50 5.85
CA VAL A 10 -29.09 1.61 5.31
C VAL A 10 -28.39 2.26 4.10
N LEU A 11 -27.08 2.53 4.18
CA LEU A 11 -26.33 3.15 3.08
C LEU A 11 -26.26 2.25 1.84
N ILE A 12 -26.10 0.94 2.02
CA ILE A 12 -26.13 -0.03 0.91
C ILE A 12 -27.51 0.00 0.26
N ALA A 13 -28.59 -0.12 1.04
CA ALA A 13 -29.95 -0.09 0.51
C ALA A 13 -30.25 1.24 -0.20
N TYR A 14 -29.81 2.35 0.37
CA TYR A 14 -29.97 3.69 -0.20
C TYR A 14 -29.27 3.79 -1.57
N GLY A 15 -27.98 3.47 -1.64
CA GLY A 15 -27.20 3.56 -2.87
C GLY A 15 -27.70 2.60 -3.97
N SER A 16 -28.18 1.41 -3.58
CA SER A 16 -28.74 0.44 -4.53
C SER A 16 -30.08 0.86 -5.12
N LEU A 17 -30.90 1.60 -4.37
CA LEU A 17 -32.26 2.00 -4.80
C LEU A 17 -32.33 3.43 -5.35
N PHE A 18 -31.29 4.25 -5.14
CA PHE A 18 -31.17 5.58 -5.75
C PHE A 18 -31.20 5.49 -7.29
N PRO A 19 -31.97 6.34 -8.01
CA PRO A 19 -32.62 7.59 -7.56
C PRO A 19 -34.07 7.46 -7.04
N PHE A 20 -34.53 6.25 -6.68
CA PHE A 20 -35.91 5.98 -6.23
C PHE A 20 -36.99 6.23 -7.29
N GLU A 21 -36.62 6.18 -8.56
CA GLU A 21 -37.55 6.19 -9.68
C GLU A 21 -38.03 4.76 -9.94
N PHE A 22 -39.23 4.43 -9.47
CA PHE A 22 -39.80 3.10 -9.60
C PHE A 22 -40.84 3.03 -10.73
N HIS A 23 -40.76 2.01 -11.57
CA HIS A 23 -41.83 1.63 -12.49
C HIS A 23 -43.04 1.11 -11.69
N THR A 24 -44.21 1.66 -11.95
CA THR A 24 -45.49 1.22 -11.36
C THR A 24 -46.21 0.17 -12.21
N GLY A 25 -45.73 -0.09 -13.43
CA GLY A 25 -46.24 -1.13 -14.33
C GLY A 25 -45.72 -2.53 -13.98
N GLY A 26 -46.41 -3.56 -14.44
CA GLY A 26 -45.94 -4.95 -14.32
C GLY A 26 -44.65 -5.18 -15.11
N LEU A 27 -43.69 -5.90 -14.52
CA LEU A 27 -42.46 -6.30 -15.21
C LEU A 27 -42.77 -7.28 -16.34
N SER A 28 -42.18 -7.05 -17.52
CA SER A 28 -42.37 -7.95 -18.66
C SER A 28 -41.68 -9.30 -18.43
N ALA A 29 -42.14 -10.36 -19.09
CA ALA A 29 -41.51 -11.68 -19.02
C ALA A 29 -40.04 -11.65 -19.46
N ALA A 30 -39.68 -10.75 -20.39
CA ALA A 30 -38.31 -10.58 -20.87
C ALA A 30 -37.36 -10.03 -19.79
N VAL A 31 -37.84 -9.11 -18.94
CA VAL A 31 -37.04 -8.58 -17.81
C VAL A 31 -36.72 -9.68 -16.81
N TRP A 32 -37.71 -10.52 -16.48
CA TRP A 32 -37.49 -11.69 -15.62
C TRP A 32 -36.52 -12.70 -16.22
N ASP A 33 -36.67 -13.04 -17.50
CA ASP A 33 -35.76 -13.98 -18.19
C ASP A 33 -34.33 -13.44 -18.24
N ASN A 34 -34.15 -12.14 -18.52
CA ASN A 34 -32.85 -11.47 -18.45
C ASN A 34 -32.22 -11.52 -17.06
N PHE A 35 -33.02 -11.25 -16.01
CA PHE A 35 -32.54 -11.32 -14.62
C PHE A 35 -32.03 -12.72 -14.27
N TRP A 36 -32.77 -13.78 -14.61
CA TRP A 36 -32.34 -15.15 -14.33
C TRP A 36 -31.12 -15.58 -15.17
N ARG A 37 -31.04 -15.14 -16.43
CA ARG A 37 -29.89 -15.43 -17.31
C ARG A 37 -28.63 -14.66 -16.94
N SER A 38 -28.75 -13.52 -16.26
CA SER A 38 -27.61 -12.68 -15.87
C SER A 38 -26.55 -13.41 -15.04
N TRP A 39 -26.90 -14.53 -14.37
CA TRP A 39 -25.94 -15.39 -13.68
C TRP A 39 -24.83 -15.95 -14.59
N ARG A 40 -25.07 -16.06 -15.90
CA ARG A 40 -24.11 -16.60 -16.88
C ARG A 40 -23.36 -15.53 -17.67
N VAL A 41 -23.68 -14.26 -17.46
CA VAL A 41 -23.05 -13.14 -18.19
C VAL A 41 -21.72 -12.79 -17.52
N ILE A 42 -20.77 -12.22 -18.27
CA ILE A 42 -19.49 -11.79 -17.70
C ILE A 42 -19.63 -10.35 -17.22
N SER A 43 -19.51 -10.13 -15.91
CA SER A 43 -19.51 -8.79 -15.32
C SER A 43 -18.29 -7.96 -15.76
N SER A 44 -18.45 -6.65 -15.88
CA SER A 44 -17.31 -5.75 -16.09
C SER A 44 -16.42 -5.71 -14.83
N ARG A 45 -15.14 -5.38 -14.98
CA ARG A 45 -14.21 -5.30 -13.83
C ARG A 45 -14.64 -4.25 -12.80
N GLY A 46 -15.24 -3.15 -13.27
CA GLY A 46 -15.76 -2.10 -12.42
C GLY A 46 -16.91 -2.60 -11.54
N ASP A 47 -17.85 -3.34 -12.13
CA ASP A 47 -19.03 -3.86 -11.44
C ASP A 47 -18.68 -4.94 -10.40
N ILE A 48 -17.70 -5.80 -10.71
CA ILE A 48 -17.19 -6.77 -9.74
C ILE A 48 -16.59 -6.05 -8.54
N LEU A 49 -15.70 -5.09 -8.80
CA LEU A 49 -14.98 -4.39 -7.74
C LEU A 49 -15.91 -3.53 -6.88
N SER A 50 -16.88 -2.84 -7.50
CA SER A 50 -17.85 -2.00 -6.79
C SER A 50 -18.76 -2.82 -5.89
N ASN A 51 -19.33 -3.93 -6.38
CA ASN A 51 -20.18 -4.82 -5.60
C ASN A 51 -19.42 -5.49 -4.44
N VAL A 52 -18.19 -5.98 -4.70
CA VAL A 52 -17.33 -6.52 -3.64
C VAL A 52 -17.03 -5.43 -2.59
N ALA A 53 -16.61 -4.23 -3.00
CA ALA A 53 -16.27 -3.16 -2.08
C ALA A 53 -17.47 -2.71 -1.23
N LEU A 54 -18.67 -2.67 -1.82
CA LEU A 54 -19.92 -2.27 -1.16
C LEU A 54 -20.26 -3.16 0.04
N PHE A 55 -20.02 -4.47 -0.06
CA PHE A 55 -20.36 -5.44 1.00
C PHE A 55 -19.21 -5.78 1.97
N VAL A 56 -17.98 -5.32 1.72
CA VAL A 56 -16.86 -5.46 2.68
C VAL A 56 -17.21 -4.86 4.06
N PRO A 57 -17.73 -3.62 4.17
CA PRO A 57 -18.15 -3.05 5.44
C PRO A 57 -19.27 -3.85 6.13
N TYR A 58 -20.20 -4.45 5.36
CA TYR A 58 -21.27 -5.29 5.89
C TYR A 58 -20.70 -6.50 6.62
N GLY A 59 -19.77 -7.23 5.99
CA GLY A 59 -19.12 -8.39 6.59
C GLY A 59 -18.29 -8.03 7.82
N LEU A 60 -17.53 -6.94 7.73
CA LEU A 60 -16.67 -6.43 8.80
C LEU A 60 -17.48 -6.01 10.04
N PHE A 61 -18.41 -5.06 9.88
CA PHE A 61 -19.20 -4.56 11.00
C PHE A 61 -20.21 -5.58 11.50
N GLY A 62 -20.73 -6.45 10.63
CA GLY A 62 -21.61 -7.55 11.01
C GLY A 62 -20.94 -8.53 11.97
N MET A 63 -19.69 -8.91 11.68
CA MET A 63 -18.90 -9.79 12.57
C MET A 63 -18.58 -9.13 13.91
N ALA A 64 -18.33 -7.81 13.90
CA ALA A 64 -18.03 -7.01 15.10
C ALA A 64 -19.26 -6.60 15.92
N ALA A 65 -20.45 -6.54 15.32
CA ALA A 65 -21.69 -6.10 15.97
C ALA A 65 -22.28 -7.17 16.90
N ARG A 66 -21.96 -8.44 16.67
CA ARG A 66 -22.48 -9.57 17.45
C ARG A 66 -21.58 -9.90 18.64
N SER A 67 -22.22 -10.37 19.72
CA SER A 67 -21.54 -10.70 20.97
C SER A 67 -20.44 -11.74 20.76
N ALA A 68 -19.32 -11.55 21.46
CA ALA A 68 -18.21 -12.52 21.49
C ALA A 68 -18.64 -13.89 22.06
N ARG A 69 -19.79 -13.97 22.75
CA ARG A 69 -20.36 -15.22 23.28
C ARG A 69 -20.88 -16.16 22.19
N THR A 70 -21.20 -15.64 21.01
CA THR A 70 -21.62 -16.47 19.87
C THR A 70 -20.40 -17.08 19.16
N PRO A 71 -20.40 -18.39 18.86
CA PRO A 71 -19.32 -19.03 18.11
C PRO A 71 -19.04 -18.28 16.80
N VAL A 72 -17.76 -18.15 16.45
CA VAL A 72 -17.30 -17.40 15.25
C VAL A 72 -17.95 -17.96 13.98
N VAL A 73 -18.01 -19.29 13.86
CA VAL A 73 -18.66 -19.99 12.74
C VAL A 73 -20.15 -19.63 12.68
N GLY A 74 -20.86 -19.65 13.81
CA GLY A 74 -22.28 -19.30 13.86
C GLY A 74 -22.56 -17.84 13.45
N ARG A 75 -21.68 -16.91 13.83
CA ARG A 75 -21.77 -15.50 13.37
C ARG A 75 -21.54 -15.38 11.87
N PHE A 76 -20.53 -16.07 11.36
CA PHE A 76 -20.17 -16.05 9.94
C PHE A 76 -21.27 -16.64 9.06
N VAL A 77 -21.78 -17.83 9.43
CA VAL A 77 -22.90 -18.48 8.72
C VAL A 77 -24.13 -17.58 8.73
N PHE A 78 -24.48 -17.01 9.89
CA PHE A 78 -25.61 -16.09 9.96
C PHE A 78 -25.43 -14.90 9.02
N LEU A 79 -24.25 -14.27 8.99
CA LEU A 79 -24.00 -13.13 8.11
C LEU A 79 -24.05 -13.50 6.64
N ILE A 80 -23.55 -14.67 6.25
CA ILE A 80 -23.69 -15.14 4.87
C ILE A 80 -25.18 -15.28 4.51
N LEU A 81 -25.99 -15.90 5.37
CA LEU A 81 -27.41 -16.10 5.10
C LEU A 81 -28.17 -14.76 5.02
N THR A 82 -27.97 -13.87 5.98
CA THR A 82 -28.66 -12.57 5.97
C THR A 82 -28.12 -11.64 4.90
N GLY A 83 -26.82 -11.71 4.59
CA GLY A 83 -26.18 -10.94 3.53
C GLY A 83 -26.61 -11.41 2.14
N ALA A 84 -26.72 -12.73 1.92
CA ALA A 84 -27.25 -13.31 0.69
C ALA A 84 -28.69 -12.87 0.46
N LEU A 85 -29.53 -13.01 1.49
CA LEU A 85 -30.93 -12.58 1.42
C LEU A 85 -31.04 -11.07 1.16
N PHE A 86 -30.25 -10.26 1.86
CA PHE A 86 -30.25 -8.82 1.68
C PHE A 86 -29.80 -8.42 0.28
N ALA A 87 -28.69 -8.96 -0.22
CA ALA A 87 -28.21 -8.71 -1.58
C ALA A 87 -29.24 -9.15 -2.64
N PHE A 88 -29.85 -10.33 -2.46
CA PHE A 88 -30.90 -10.82 -3.37
C PHE A 88 -32.13 -9.92 -3.37
N VAL A 89 -32.60 -9.48 -2.19
CA VAL A 89 -33.75 -8.56 -2.08
C VAL A 89 -33.45 -7.21 -2.74
N LEU A 90 -32.23 -6.69 -2.62
CA LEU A 90 -31.83 -5.47 -3.31
C LEU A 90 -31.85 -5.63 -4.83
N GLN A 91 -31.30 -6.72 -5.35
CA GLN A 91 -31.33 -7.01 -6.78
C GLN A 91 -32.76 -7.21 -7.30
N LEU A 92 -33.60 -7.87 -6.50
CA LEU A 92 -35.02 -7.99 -6.82
C LEU A 92 -35.69 -6.61 -6.86
N ALA A 93 -35.50 -5.78 -5.84
CA ALA A 93 -36.07 -4.43 -5.78
C ALA A 93 -35.59 -3.52 -6.92
N GLN A 94 -34.35 -3.68 -7.38
CA GLN A 94 -33.79 -2.95 -8.52
C GLN A 94 -34.48 -3.27 -9.85
N LEU A 95 -35.20 -4.40 -9.99
CA LEU A 95 -35.99 -4.66 -11.20
C LEU A 95 -37.07 -3.60 -11.46
N TRP A 96 -37.54 -2.94 -10.39
CA TRP A 96 -38.50 -1.86 -10.50
C TRP A 96 -37.84 -0.50 -10.66
N VAL A 97 -36.52 -0.36 -10.56
CA VAL A 97 -35.84 0.95 -10.64
C VAL A 97 -35.43 1.24 -12.08
N ILE A 98 -35.92 2.34 -12.66
CA ILE A 98 -35.75 2.67 -14.09
C ILE A 98 -34.27 2.77 -14.49
N ALA A 99 -33.46 3.40 -13.63
CA ALA A 99 -32.08 3.73 -13.92
C ALA A 99 -31.07 2.60 -13.59
N ARG A 100 -31.53 1.39 -13.25
CA ARG A 100 -30.66 0.31 -12.77
C ARG A 100 -30.86 -0.99 -13.52
N ASP A 101 -29.76 -1.60 -13.94
CA ASP A 101 -29.72 -2.95 -14.47
C ASP A 101 -29.51 -3.94 -13.32
N ALA A 102 -30.57 -4.63 -12.91
CA ALA A 102 -30.48 -5.68 -11.88
C ALA A 102 -29.80 -6.93 -12.45
N ALA A 103 -28.83 -7.49 -11.71
CA ALA A 103 -28.10 -8.68 -12.12
C ALA A 103 -27.95 -9.68 -10.96
N LEU A 104 -28.41 -10.91 -11.17
CA LEU A 104 -28.37 -11.97 -10.17
C LEU A 104 -26.92 -12.36 -9.78
N GLN A 105 -25.97 -12.25 -10.71
CA GLN A 105 -24.55 -12.45 -10.44
C GLN A 105 -23.98 -11.51 -9.36
N ASP A 106 -24.55 -10.31 -9.21
CA ASP A 106 -24.07 -9.32 -8.24
C ASP A 106 -24.31 -9.77 -6.81
N VAL A 107 -25.29 -10.65 -6.58
CA VAL A 107 -25.45 -11.34 -5.29
C VAL A 107 -24.18 -12.13 -4.94
N GLY A 108 -23.55 -12.79 -5.92
CA GLY A 108 -22.29 -13.50 -5.75
C GLY A 108 -21.12 -12.57 -5.41
N TRP A 109 -21.01 -11.44 -6.10
CA TRP A 109 -19.96 -10.44 -5.85
C TRP A 109 -20.12 -9.75 -4.49
N ASN A 110 -21.35 -9.42 -4.11
CA ASN A 110 -21.69 -8.89 -2.79
C ASN A 110 -21.34 -9.90 -1.68
N LEU A 111 -21.62 -11.19 -1.90
CA LEU A 111 -21.23 -12.26 -0.97
C LEU A 111 -19.72 -12.41 -0.84
N LEU A 112 -18.97 -12.28 -1.94
CA LEU A 112 -17.50 -12.26 -1.90
C LEU A 112 -16.98 -11.09 -1.04
N GLY A 113 -17.54 -9.89 -1.25
CA GLY A 113 -17.23 -8.71 -0.42
C GLY A 113 -17.49 -8.95 1.07
N LEU A 114 -18.64 -9.52 1.41
CA LEU A 114 -18.99 -9.90 2.76
C LEU A 114 -17.97 -10.88 3.37
N VAL A 115 -17.61 -11.94 2.63
CA VAL A 115 -16.63 -12.95 3.07
C VAL A 115 -15.27 -12.32 3.32
N VAL A 116 -14.81 -11.44 2.42
CA VAL A 116 -13.56 -10.69 2.58
C VAL A 116 -13.61 -9.84 3.85
N GLY A 117 -14.66 -9.04 4.02
CA GLY A 117 -14.84 -8.17 5.18
C GLY A 117 -14.92 -8.93 6.50
N ALA A 118 -15.72 -9.99 6.57
CA ALA A 118 -15.86 -10.85 7.74
C ALA A 118 -14.57 -11.61 8.06
N GLY A 119 -13.85 -12.04 7.02
CA GLY A 119 -12.57 -12.76 7.10
C GLY A 119 -11.46 -11.95 7.77
N THR A 120 -11.47 -10.61 7.62
CA THR A 120 -10.48 -9.73 8.26
C THR A 120 -10.44 -9.87 9.78
N LEU A 121 -11.59 -10.10 10.43
CA LEU A 121 -11.70 -10.23 11.89
C LEU A 121 -11.49 -11.65 12.42
N LEU A 122 -11.32 -12.65 11.54
CA LEU A 122 -10.95 -14.01 11.95
C LEU A 122 -9.51 -14.08 12.48
N ARG A 123 -8.64 -13.14 12.09
CA ARG A 123 -7.31 -12.97 12.68
C ARG A 123 -7.41 -12.20 13.98
N GLN A 124 -7.12 -12.87 15.11
CA GLN A 124 -7.15 -12.24 16.44
C GLN A 124 -6.25 -10.99 16.53
N ASP A 125 -5.11 -10.96 15.85
CA ASP A 125 -4.21 -9.79 15.85
C ASP A 125 -4.80 -8.62 15.07
N PHE A 126 -5.48 -8.89 13.95
CA PHE A 126 -6.16 -7.86 13.18
C PHE A 126 -7.43 -7.40 13.90
N ALA A 127 -8.18 -8.29 14.53
CA ALA A 127 -9.34 -7.92 15.33
C ALA A 127 -8.96 -7.05 16.52
N ARG A 128 -7.88 -7.39 17.26
CA ARG A 128 -7.32 -6.55 18.33
C ARG A 128 -6.74 -5.25 17.81
N GLY A 129 -6.07 -5.29 16.66
CA GLY A 129 -5.52 -4.12 15.99
C GLY A 129 -6.60 -3.16 15.48
N PHE A 130 -7.70 -3.68 14.93
CA PHE A 130 -8.85 -2.96 14.39
C PHE A 130 -9.72 -2.41 15.52
N SER A 131 -10.06 -3.23 16.53
CA SER A 131 -10.74 -2.73 17.72
C SER A 131 -9.87 -1.73 18.46
N GLY A 132 -8.56 -1.98 18.55
CA GLY A 132 -7.58 -1.05 19.10
C GLY A 132 -7.41 0.21 18.26
N PHE A 133 -7.55 0.15 16.93
CA PHE A 133 -7.45 1.28 16.01
C PHE A 133 -8.65 2.22 16.14
N PHE A 134 -9.87 1.68 16.18
CA PHE A 134 -11.10 2.45 16.40
C PHE A 134 -11.30 2.87 17.86
N ALA A 135 -10.76 2.12 18.84
CA ALA A 135 -10.82 2.49 20.26
C ALA A 135 -9.68 3.42 20.68
N SER A 136 -8.51 3.34 20.04
CA SER A 136 -7.45 4.31 20.22
C SER A 136 -7.87 5.61 19.54
N GLN A 137 -7.78 6.74 20.25
CA GLN A 137 -7.92 8.08 19.68
C GLN A 137 -6.78 8.44 18.69
N ARG A 138 -6.24 7.46 17.94
CA ARG A 138 -5.09 7.63 17.03
C ARG A 138 -5.37 8.60 15.89
N PHE A 139 -6.63 8.74 15.48
CA PHE A 139 -7.07 9.83 14.62
C PHE A 139 -7.89 10.79 15.46
N SER A 140 -7.24 11.85 15.94
CA SER A 140 -7.96 12.98 16.51
C SER A 140 -8.84 13.59 15.41
N PHE A 141 -10.01 14.11 15.77
CA PHE A 141 -10.88 14.79 14.81
C PHE A 141 -10.14 15.88 14.00
N PRO A 142 -9.21 16.67 14.59
CA PRO A 142 -8.36 17.58 13.82
C PRO A 142 -7.52 16.94 12.73
N LEU A 143 -6.97 15.75 12.96
CA LEU A 143 -6.21 15.03 11.95
C LEU A 143 -7.11 14.58 10.79
N LEU A 144 -8.34 14.15 11.07
CA LEU A 144 -9.30 13.77 10.03
C LEU A 144 -9.67 14.97 9.15
N LEU A 145 -9.89 16.14 9.75
CA LEU A 145 -10.16 17.37 9.01
C LEU A 145 -8.98 17.76 8.13
N LEU A 146 -7.76 17.77 8.68
CA LEU A 146 -6.57 18.09 7.91
C LEU A 146 -6.37 17.14 6.72
N LEU A 147 -6.54 15.83 6.94
CA LEU A 147 -6.47 14.85 5.87
C LEU A 147 -7.56 15.08 4.82
N ALA A 148 -8.79 15.38 5.23
CA ALA A 148 -9.88 15.69 4.30
C ALA A 148 -9.55 16.90 3.41
N TRP A 149 -8.99 17.98 3.99
CA TRP A 149 -8.53 19.14 3.23
C TRP A 149 -7.43 18.79 2.22
N LEU A 150 -6.42 18.02 2.64
CA LEU A 150 -5.37 17.58 1.71
C LEU A 150 -5.93 16.67 0.61
N ILE A 151 -6.91 15.82 0.93
CA ILE A 151 -7.55 14.94 -0.04
C ILE A 151 -8.36 15.75 -1.05
N SER A 152 -9.10 16.77 -0.64
CA SER A 152 -9.86 17.62 -1.56
C SER A 152 -8.95 18.41 -2.52
N LEU A 153 -7.70 18.69 -2.13
CA LEU A 153 -6.72 19.35 -3.01
C LEU A 153 -5.97 18.37 -3.94
N TRP A 154 -5.84 17.10 -3.56
CA TRP A 154 -4.95 16.15 -4.26
C TRP A 154 -5.66 15.05 -5.04
N LEU A 155 -6.99 14.96 -5.00
CA LEU A 155 -7.74 14.05 -5.87
C LEU A 155 -7.46 14.37 -7.35
N PRO A 156 -7.24 13.37 -8.23
CA PRO A 156 -7.44 11.92 -8.06
C PRO A 156 -6.23 11.13 -7.49
N PHE A 157 -5.17 11.78 -7.00
CA PHE A 157 -3.90 11.14 -6.60
C PHE A 157 -3.20 10.37 -7.71
N VAL A 158 -3.32 10.83 -8.95
CA VAL A 158 -2.64 10.24 -10.11
C VAL A 158 -1.42 11.11 -10.42
N PRO A 159 -0.23 10.78 -9.87
CA PRO A 159 0.98 11.53 -10.17
C PRO A 159 1.41 11.28 -11.61
N THR A 160 1.86 12.34 -12.27
CA THR A 160 2.39 12.33 -13.63
C THR A 160 3.64 13.17 -13.72
N LEU A 161 4.58 12.72 -14.54
CA LEU A 161 5.78 13.47 -14.91
C LEU A 161 5.64 14.11 -16.30
N ASP A 162 4.44 14.06 -16.88
CA ASP A 162 4.13 14.73 -18.14
C ASP A 162 4.20 16.25 -17.97
N LEU A 163 5.19 16.86 -18.61
CA LEU A 163 5.40 18.30 -18.61
C LEU A 163 4.21 19.06 -19.21
N GLN A 164 3.41 18.43 -20.07
CA GLN A 164 2.20 19.06 -20.60
C GLN A 164 1.14 19.21 -19.51
N VAL A 165 1.02 18.24 -18.59
CA VAL A 165 0.12 18.36 -17.42
C VAL A 165 0.61 19.45 -16.48
N VAL A 166 1.91 19.51 -16.20
CA VAL A 166 2.51 20.59 -15.38
C VAL A 166 2.23 21.96 -15.99
N LYS A 167 2.44 22.11 -17.32
CA LYS A 167 2.12 23.34 -18.05
C LYS A 167 0.65 23.69 -17.92
N ASN A 168 -0.25 22.71 -18.13
CA ASN A 168 -1.69 22.91 -18.02
C ASN A 168 -2.11 23.37 -16.62
N ALA A 169 -1.52 22.80 -15.57
CA ALA A 169 -1.79 23.17 -14.18
C ALA A 169 -1.38 24.63 -13.87
N LEU A 170 -0.36 25.15 -14.56
CA LEU A 170 0.14 26.52 -14.40
C LEU A 170 -0.57 27.56 -15.28
N LYS A 171 -1.32 27.16 -16.31
CA LYS A 171 -2.01 28.11 -17.20
C LYS A 171 -2.93 29.08 -16.45
N PRO A 172 -3.77 28.65 -15.48
CA PRO A 172 -4.65 29.56 -14.76
C PRO A 172 -3.91 30.58 -13.89
N LEU A 173 -2.61 30.36 -13.62
CA LEU A 173 -1.78 31.27 -12.84
C LEU A 173 -1.08 32.31 -13.71
N PHE A 174 -0.61 31.91 -14.90
CA PHE A 174 0.27 32.75 -15.72
C PHE A 174 -0.31 33.17 -17.09
N LEU A 175 -1.14 32.33 -17.71
CA LEU A 175 -1.67 32.60 -19.05
C LEU A 175 -3.09 33.16 -19.00
N ASP A 176 -3.96 32.56 -18.18
CA ASP A 176 -5.36 32.94 -18.04
C ASP A 176 -5.70 33.30 -16.57
N PRO A 177 -5.02 34.30 -15.97
CA PRO A 177 -5.24 34.68 -14.57
C PRO A 177 -6.64 35.28 -14.37
N VAL A 178 -7.50 34.54 -13.67
CA VAL A 178 -8.79 35.03 -13.17
C VAL A 178 -8.70 35.26 -11.67
N TRP A 179 -9.02 36.48 -11.23
CA TRP A 179 -9.10 36.80 -9.81
C TRP A 179 -10.50 36.53 -9.28
N ASP A 180 -10.62 35.52 -8.41
CA ASP A 180 -11.82 35.24 -7.63
C ASP A 180 -11.57 35.53 -6.15
N THR A 181 -12.21 36.59 -5.66
CA THR A 181 -12.08 37.03 -4.26
C THR A 181 -12.67 36.00 -3.29
N GLY A 182 -13.75 35.30 -3.68
CA GLY A 182 -14.37 34.28 -2.84
C GLY A 182 -13.47 33.08 -2.67
N GLU A 183 -12.92 32.59 -3.77
CA GLU A 183 -11.94 31.50 -3.77
C GLU A 183 -10.72 31.87 -2.90
N ALA A 184 -10.17 33.09 -3.06
CA ALA A 184 -9.02 33.54 -2.30
C ALA A 184 -9.29 33.62 -0.78
N LEU A 185 -10.44 34.18 -0.39
CA LEU A 185 -10.85 34.29 1.01
C LEU A 185 -11.08 32.92 1.64
N LEU A 186 -11.76 32.02 0.93
CA LEU A 186 -12.01 30.66 1.37
C LEU A 186 -10.69 29.91 1.60
N HIS A 187 -9.77 29.93 0.64
CA HIS A 187 -8.47 29.29 0.78
C HIS A 187 -7.64 29.88 1.93
N ALA A 188 -7.67 31.21 2.12
CA ALA A 188 -7.01 31.85 3.24
C ALA A 188 -7.57 31.38 4.60
N ALA A 189 -8.89 31.32 4.73
CA ALA A 189 -9.56 30.85 5.95
C ALA A 189 -9.26 29.36 6.20
N CYS A 190 -9.40 28.52 5.18
CA CYS A 190 -9.14 27.07 5.24
C CYS A 190 -7.69 26.78 5.67
N TRP A 191 -6.70 27.47 5.11
CA TRP A 191 -5.30 27.28 5.50
C TRP A 191 -5.00 27.78 6.92
N LEU A 192 -5.61 28.88 7.37
CA LEU A 192 -5.49 29.33 8.77
C LEU A 192 -6.08 28.32 9.76
N VAL A 193 -7.20 27.70 9.39
CA VAL A 193 -7.78 26.60 10.17
C VAL A 193 -6.88 25.37 10.13
N ALA A 194 -6.33 24.98 8.97
CA ALA A 194 -5.40 23.86 8.86
C ALA A 194 -4.17 24.03 9.76
N ILE A 195 -3.61 25.25 9.83
CA ILE A 195 -2.53 25.59 10.77
C ILE A 195 -3.00 25.41 12.23
N SER A 196 -4.21 25.86 12.56
CA SER A 196 -4.78 25.76 13.92
C SER A 196 -5.06 24.30 14.32
N LEU A 197 -5.56 23.49 13.39
CA LEU A 197 -5.74 22.04 13.57
C LEU A 197 -4.40 21.36 13.82
N TRP A 198 -3.36 21.74 13.07
CA TRP A 198 -2.01 21.25 13.29
C TRP A 198 -1.48 21.56 14.69
N GLN A 199 -1.67 22.80 15.14
CA GLN A 199 -1.26 23.23 16.49
C GLN A 199 -2.01 22.48 17.60
N SER A 200 -3.27 22.12 17.38
CA SER A 200 -4.10 21.41 18.37
C SER A 200 -3.64 19.97 18.65
N MET A 201 -2.78 19.39 17.80
CA MET A 201 -2.30 18.01 17.96
C MET A 201 -1.18 17.82 19.01
N GLY A 202 -0.72 18.89 19.69
CA GLY A 202 0.12 18.82 20.88
C GLY A 202 1.65 18.72 20.66
N ARG A 203 2.40 18.57 21.77
CA ARG A 203 3.89 18.63 21.82
C ARG A 203 4.62 17.47 21.14
N ASP A 204 4.00 16.30 21.06
CA ASP A 204 4.53 15.13 20.33
C ASP A 204 4.18 15.17 18.83
N GLY A 205 3.43 16.19 18.40
CA GLY A 205 3.11 16.44 17.01
C GLY A 205 4.30 17.04 16.23
N PRO A 206 4.25 16.98 14.90
CA PRO A 206 5.24 17.63 14.06
C PRO A 206 5.32 19.14 14.34
N ARG A 207 6.54 19.65 14.55
CA ARG A 207 6.82 21.07 14.86
C ARG A 207 6.10 22.02 13.90
N LEU A 208 5.67 23.19 14.38
CA LEU A 208 4.98 24.22 13.58
C LEU A 208 5.75 24.60 12.31
N VAL A 209 7.09 24.52 12.32
CA VAL A 209 7.95 24.73 11.14
C VAL A 209 7.57 23.84 9.95
N HIS A 210 7.03 22.64 10.19
CA HIS A 210 6.61 21.75 9.12
C HIS A 210 5.38 22.25 8.39
N VAL A 211 4.52 23.07 9.01
CA VAL A 211 3.33 23.64 8.36
C VAL A 211 3.73 24.65 7.29
N TYR A 212 4.78 25.44 7.55
CA TYR A 212 5.35 26.38 6.58
C TYR A 212 5.95 25.67 5.36
N TRP A 213 6.34 24.40 5.48
CA TRP A 213 6.78 23.58 4.34
C TRP A 213 5.65 22.77 3.72
N LEU A 214 4.66 22.35 4.51
CA LEU A 214 3.52 21.56 4.03
C LEU A 214 2.73 22.33 2.98
N LEU A 215 2.47 23.61 3.22
CA LEU A 215 1.67 24.44 2.34
C LEU A 215 2.30 24.63 0.94
N PRO A 216 3.56 25.12 0.79
CA PRO A 216 4.19 25.18 -0.52
C PRO A 216 4.35 23.80 -1.15
N LEU A 217 4.61 22.75 -0.36
CA LEU A 217 4.67 21.38 -0.89
C LEU A 217 3.33 20.92 -1.44
N THR A 218 2.20 21.32 -0.83
CA THR A 218 0.86 20.98 -1.31
C THR A 218 0.53 21.63 -2.64
N LEU A 219 0.94 22.89 -2.84
CA LEU A 219 0.80 23.58 -4.12
C LEU A 219 1.71 22.96 -5.19
N VAL A 220 2.97 22.65 -4.85
CA VAL A 220 3.90 22.00 -5.78
C VAL A 220 3.42 20.60 -6.16
N ALA A 221 2.85 19.84 -5.24
CA ALA A 221 2.33 18.50 -5.52
C ALA A 221 1.23 18.53 -6.59
N GLN A 222 0.35 19.53 -6.57
CA GLN A 222 -0.75 19.66 -7.55
C GLN A 222 -0.26 19.84 -8.99
N LEU A 223 0.93 20.41 -9.19
CA LEU A 223 1.54 20.53 -10.53
C LEU A 223 1.77 19.18 -11.20
N PHE A 224 2.00 18.14 -10.40
CA PHE A 224 2.30 16.80 -10.86
C PHE A 224 1.08 15.88 -10.80
N LEU A 225 -0.14 16.40 -10.57
CA LEU A 225 -1.36 15.60 -10.52
C LEU A 225 -2.18 15.81 -11.80
N VAL A 226 -2.70 14.71 -12.35
CA VAL A 226 -3.60 14.76 -13.51
C VAL A 226 -4.86 15.54 -13.14
N GLY A 227 -5.14 16.62 -13.89
CA GLY A 227 -6.25 17.53 -13.61
C GLY A 227 -5.97 18.58 -12.54
N GLY A 228 -4.75 18.63 -11.98
CA GLY A 228 -4.32 19.68 -11.07
C GLY A 228 -4.40 21.05 -11.72
N ARG A 229 -4.82 22.05 -10.94
CA ARG A 229 -4.90 23.46 -11.34
C ARG A 229 -4.38 24.32 -10.21
N LEU A 230 -3.49 25.27 -10.49
CA LEU A 230 -3.15 26.32 -9.53
C LEU A 230 -3.81 27.62 -9.99
N THR A 231 -4.80 28.08 -9.24
CA THR A 231 -5.47 29.36 -9.49
C THR A 231 -4.78 30.49 -8.74
N LEU A 232 -5.01 31.73 -9.17
CA LEU A 232 -4.56 32.90 -8.42
C LEU A 232 -5.20 32.98 -7.03
N GLY A 233 -6.47 32.59 -6.90
CA GLY A 233 -7.20 32.56 -5.63
C GLY A 233 -6.53 31.62 -4.63
N GLU A 234 -6.24 30.38 -5.04
CA GLU A 234 -5.60 29.39 -4.18
C GLU A 234 -4.19 29.85 -3.72
N VAL A 235 -3.34 30.31 -4.64
CA VAL A 235 -1.96 30.72 -4.33
C VAL A 235 -1.93 31.97 -3.44
N SER A 236 -2.77 32.96 -3.75
CA SER A 236 -2.85 34.20 -2.95
C SER A 236 -3.47 33.96 -1.57
N GLY A 237 -4.52 33.12 -1.48
CA GLY A 237 -5.15 32.73 -0.21
C GLY A 237 -4.18 31.96 0.69
N ALA A 238 -3.43 31.02 0.12
CA ALA A 238 -2.34 30.32 0.78
C ALA A 238 -1.26 31.29 1.34
N ALA A 239 -0.80 32.23 0.51
CA ALA A 239 0.19 33.23 0.91
C ALA A 239 -0.34 34.16 2.01
N ALA A 240 -1.59 34.60 1.89
CA ALA A 240 -2.27 35.42 2.89
C ALA A 240 -2.40 34.68 4.22
N ALA A 241 -2.75 33.39 4.21
CA ALA A 241 -2.83 32.59 5.43
C ALA A 241 -1.49 32.51 6.17
N LEU A 242 -0.38 32.29 5.45
CA LEU A 242 0.96 32.27 6.06
C LEU A 242 1.35 33.63 6.65
N LEU A 243 1.09 34.71 5.90
CA LEU A 243 1.39 36.07 6.33
C LEU A 243 0.58 36.44 7.58
N LEU A 244 -0.74 36.22 7.54
CA LEU A 244 -1.64 36.48 8.67
C LEU A 244 -1.29 35.61 9.88
N HIS A 245 -0.86 34.36 9.66
CA HIS A 245 -0.42 33.52 10.77
C HIS A 245 0.86 34.04 11.42
N ALA A 246 1.82 34.50 10.61
CA ALA A 246 3.12 35.01 11.05
C ALA A 246 3.01 36.36 11.79
N LEU A 247 2.16 37.27 11.30
CA LEU A 247 1.83 38.54 11.98
C LEU A 247 0.93 38.33 13.20
N TRP A 248 0.19 37.23 13.17
CA TRP A 248 -0.82 36.73 14.10
C TRP A 248 -0.43 35.90 15.33
N PRO A 249 0.79 35.82 15.90
CA PRO A 249 1.23 34.65 16.67
C PRO A 249 0.54 34.50 18.05
N SER A 250 -0.63 33.86 18.04
CA SER A 250 -1.43 33.50 19.21
C SER A 250 -1.78 32.01 19.21
N THR A 251 -2.22 31.48 20.36
CA THR A 251 -2.68 30.09 20.47
C THR A 251 -3.99 29.88 19.69
N PHE A 252 -4.24 28.66 19.20
CA PHE A 252 -5.45 28.39 18.43
C PHE A 252 -6.74 28.70 19.20
N GLU A 253 -6.76 28.48 20.52
CA GLU A 253 -7.91 28.78 21.39
C GLU A 253 -8.28 30.26 21.39
N GLN A 254 -7.28 31.15 21.35
CA GLN A 254 -7.50 32.59 21.28
C GLN A 254 -8.03 33.02 19.92
N ARG A 255 -7.62 32.34 18.84
CA ARG A 255 -8.07 32.63 17.47
C ARG A 255 -9.40 31.97 17.11
N ALA A 256 -9.85 30.98 17.86
CA ALA A 256 -10.97 30.12 17.49
C ALA A 256 -12.24 30.91 17.11
N ARG A 257 -12.58 31.95 17.90
CA ARG A 257 -13.75 32.80 17.64
C ARG A 257 -13.60 33.63 16.37
N THR A 258 -12.44 34.24 16.17
CA THR A 258 -12.18 35.03 14.96
C THR A 258 -12.14 34.17 13.71
N LEU A 259 -11.52 32.98 13.79
CA LEU A 259 -11.50 32.02 12.69
C LEU A 259 -12.89 31.45 12.41
N LEU A 260 -13.74 31.26 13.43
CA LEU A 260 -15.13 30.84 13.24
C LEU A 260 -15.90 31.88 12.42
N VAL A 261 -15.82 33.16 12.81
CA VAL A 261 -16.46 34.25 12.08
C VAL A 261 -15.88 34.38 10.67
N LEU A 262 -14.55 34.31 10.52
CA LEU A 262 -13.89 34.34 9.22
C LEU A 262 -14.36 33.21 8.31
N MET A 263 -14.50 31.98 8.83
CA MET A 263 -14.99 30.83 8.06
C MET A 263 -16.45 31.03 7.62
N PHE A 264 -17.33 31.51 8.49
CA PHE A 264 -18.70 31.86 8.11
C PHE A 264 -18.74 32.91 7.00
N LEU A 265 -17.94 33.97 7.11
CA LEU A 265 -17.89 35.02 6.09
C LEU A 265 -17.27 34.53 4.78
N ALA A 266 -16.15 33.80 4.83
CA ALA A 266 -15.43 33.34 3.66
C ALA A 266 -16.23 32.32 2.84
N VAL A 267 -16.82 31.32 3.50
CA VAL A 267 -17.65 30.32 2.82
C VAL A 267 -18.96 30.95 2.35
N GLY A 268 -19.56 31.85 3.14
CA GLY A 268 -20.79 32.55 2.75
C GLY A 268 -20.58 33.41 1.51
N PHE A 269 -19.46 34.14 1.46
CA PHE A 269 -19.08 34.92 0.30
C PHE A 269 -18.84 34.03 -0.92
N ASP A 270 -17.99 33.01 -0.81
CA ASP A 270 -17.69 32.04 -1.89
C ASP A 270 -18.96 31.40 -2.48
N LYS A 271 -19.91 30.99 -1.63
CA LYS A 271 -21.13 30.28 -2.06
C LYS A 271 -22.25 31.18 -2.58
N ILE A 272 -22.14 32.50 -2.38
CA ILE A 272 -23.12 33.49 -2.82
C ILE A 272 -22.63 34.23 -4.08
N THR A 273 -21.31 34.38 -4.27
CA THR A 273 -20.73 35.13 -5.38
C THR A 273 -20.29 34.24 -6.54
N PRO A 274 -20.51 34.66 -7.81
CA PRO A 274 -21.23 35.86 -8.23
C PRO A 274 -22.75 35.70 -8.06
N VAL A 275 -23.44 36.76 -7.62
CA VAL A 275 -24.89 36.75 -7.48
C VAL A 275 -25.53 36.85 -8.87
N GLN A 276 -26.09 35.75 -9.35
CA GLN A 276 -26.85 35.69 -10.60
C GLN A 276 -28.24 35.13 -10.32
N LEU A 277 -29.23 36.00 -10.17
CA LEU A 277 -30.57 35.57 -9.78
C LEU A 277 -31.24 34.75 -10.89
N GLY A 278 -31.86 33.62 -10.51
CA GLY A 278 -32.67 32.79 -11.37
C GLY A 278 -33.26 31.60 -10.62
N GLU A 279 -34.29 30.98 -11.17
CA GLU A 279 -34.95 29.85 -10.50
C GLU A 279 -34.12 28.57 -10.66
N ASN A 280 -33.80 27.93 -9.54
CA ASN A 280 -33.14 26.63 -9.51
C ASN A 280 -33.91 25.64 -8.62
N ARG A 281 -33.96 24.38 -9.06
CA ARG A 281 -34.70 23.34 -8.34
C ARG A 281 -33.96 22.97 -7.05
N PHE A 282 -34.68 22.99 -5.93
CA PHE A 282 -34.18 22.45 -4.67
C PHE A 282 -34.27 20.92 -4.67
N LEU A 283 -33.14 20.23 -4.48
CA LEU A 283 -33.03 18.78 -4.44
C LEU A 283 -33.38 18.27 -3.03
N TRP A 284 -34.55 17.68 -2.90
CA TRP A 284 -35.06 17.13 -1.65
C TRP A 284 -34.58 15.71 -1.37
N ILE A 285 -34.03 15.00 -2.36
CA ILE A 285 -33.48 13.66 -2.19
C ILE A 285 -32.04 13.80 -1.66
N PRO A 286 -31.74 13.28 -0.44
CA PRO A 286 -30.39 13.42 0.12
C PRO A 286 -29.31 12.81 -0.78
N PHE A 287 -28.14 13.43 -0.89
CA PHE A 287 -27.02 12.97 -1.72
C PHE A 287 -27.29 12.92 -3.24
N GLU A 288 -28.41 13.43 -3.75
CA GLU A 288 -28.70 13.44 -5.18
C GLU A 288 -27.60 14.17 -5.98
N GLY A 289 -27.13 15.31 -5.49
CA GLY A 289 -26.02 16.06 -6.12
C GLY A 289 -24.69 15.28 -6.11
N PHE A 290 -24.44 14.47 -5.08
CA PHE A 290 -23.21 13.66 -4.97
C PHE A 290 -23.25 12.35 -5.76
N LEU A 291 -24.44 11.85 -6.08
CA LEU A 291 -24.63 10.58 -6.77
C LEU A 291 -24.90 10.75 -8.27
N THR A 292 -25.01 11.99 -8.75
CA THR A 292 -25.20 12.34 -10.16
C THR A 292 -23.98 13.09 -10.72
N GLY A 293 -23.74 12.98 -12.03
CA GLY A 293 -22.61 13.66 -12.68
C GLY A 293 -21.24 13.01 -12.42
N SER A 294 -20.21 13.84 -12.26
CA SER A 294 -18.82 13.40 -12.12
C SER A 294 -18.52 12.89 -10.70
N MET A 295 -18.41 11.57 -10.53
CA MET A 295 -18.07 10.96 -9.24
C MET A 295 -16.74 11.48 -8.65
N LEU A 296 -15.76 11.81 -9.50
CA LEU A 296 -14.49 12.37 -9.04
C LEU A 296 -14.70 13.74 -8.38
N THR A 297 -15.46 14.62 -9.04
CA THR A 297 -15.81 15.94 -8.53
C THR A 297 -16.64 15.83 -7.25
N ASN A 298 -17.57 14.89 -7.20
CA ASN A 298 -18.43 14.67 -6.04
C ASN A 298 -17.62 14.18 -4.83
N VAL A 299 -16.67 13.28 -5.03
CA VAL A 299 -15.76 12.82 -3.96
C VAL A 299 -14.88 13.99 -3.49
N GLN A 300 -14.38 14.83 -4.39
CA GLN A 300 -13.62 16.03 -4.03
C GLN A 300 -14.44 16.98 -3.17
N ASN A 301 -15.66 17.31 -3.61
CA ASN A 301 -16.62 18.15 -2.89
C ASN A 301 -16.99 17.56 -1.53
N LEU A 302 -17.09 16.23 -1.42
CA LEU A 302 -17.44 15.55 -0.17
C LEU A 302 -16.36 15.77 0.90
N PHE A 303 -15.08 15.67 0.52
CA PHE A 303 -13.95 15.91 1.43
C PHE A 303 -13.78 17.39 1.76
N GLU A 304 -14.00 18.28 0.79
CA GLU A 304 -14.01 19.73 1.03
C GLU A 304 -15.12 20.12 2.03
N LYS A 305 -16.36 19.69 1.80
CA LYS A 305 -17.50 19.93 2.69
C LYS A 305 -17.28 19.29 4.08
N PHE A 306 -16.68 18.09 4.14
CA PHE A 306 -16.29 17.47 5.42
C PHE A 306 -15.33 18.37 6.20
N PHE A 307 -14.33 18.93 5.52
CA PHE A 307 -13.39 19.87 6.11
C PHE A 307 -14.08 21.15 6.57
N VAL A 308 -14.85 21.82 5.69
CA VAL A 308 -15.47 23.12 5.97
C VAL A 308 -16.49 23.02 7.11
N PHE A 309 -17.45 22.09 7.03
CA PHE A 309 -18.48 21.95 8.07
C PHE A 309 -17.88 21.41 9.37
N GLY A 310 -16.93 20.47 9.27
CA GLY A 310 -16.21 19.96 10.43
C GLY A 310 -15.35 21.02 11.12
N ALA A 311 -14.71 21.91 10.35
CA ALA A 311 -13.95 23.05 10.84
C ALA A 311 -14.83 24.05 11.59
N LEU A 312 -16.01 24.42 11.04
CA LEU A 312 -16.97 25.30 11.70
C LEU A 312 -17.40 24.73 13.07
N LEU A 313 -17.78 23.44 13.11
CA LEU A 313 -18.16 22.78 14.36
C LEU A 313 -16.99 22.66 15.34
N TRP A 314 -15.77 22.39 14.85
CA TRP A 314 -14.56 22.32 15.68
C TRP A 314 -14.20 23.69 16.27
N LEU A 315 -14.25 24.75 15.48
CA LEU A 315 -14.00 26.13 15.93
C LEU A 315 -15.08 26.62 16.89
N ALA A 316 -16.34 26.26 16.67
CA ALA A 316 -17.44 26.55 17.59
C ALA A 316 -17.22 25.88 18.95
N ARG A 317 -16.76 24.62 18.96
CA ARG A 317 -16.33 23.93 20.18
C ARG A 317 -15.17 24.64 20.87
N ALA A 318 -14.11 24.94 20.12
CA ALA A 318 -12.94 25.65 20.65
C ALA A 318 -13.29 27.05 21.18
N SER A 319 -14.35 27.67 20.63
CA SER A 319 -14.92 28.95 21.09
C SER A 319 -15.79 28.84 22.35
N ARG A 320 -15.95 27.62 22.90
CA ARG A 320 -16.79 27.27 24.06
C ARG A 320 -18.29 27.46 23.83
N LEU A 321 -18.75 27.38 22.58
CA LEU A 321 -20.19 27.34 22.30
C LEU A 321 -20.76 25.98 22.74
N SER A 322 -22.05 25.93 23.10
CA SER A 322 -22.70 24.67 23.43
C SER A 322 -22.89 23.83 22.15
N TRP A 323 -22.95 22.50 22.29
CA TRP A 323 -23.20 21.60 21.17
C TRP A 323 -24.48 21.97 20.42
N TRP A 324 -25.55 22.28 21.17
CA TRP A 324 -26.84 22.66 20.61
C TRP A 324 -26.74 23.96 19.80
N LEU A 325 -26.17 25.02 20.39
CA LEU A 325 -26.03 26.31 19.72
C LEU A 325 -25.17 26.19 18.47
N SER A 326 -24.06 25.44 18.53
CA SER A 326 -23.19 25.21 17.38
C SER A 326 -23.91 24.47 16.25
N THR A 327 -24.71 23.45 16.59
CA THR A 327 -25.47 22.66 15.62
C THR A 327 -26.53 23.53 14.94
N VAL A 328 -27.30 24.30 15.72
CA VAL A 328 -28.34 25.18 15.18
C VAL A 328 -27.74 26.30 14.32
N LEU A 329 -26.67 26.94 14.79
CA LEU A 329 -26.02 28.03 14.05
C LEU A 329 -25.45 27.54 12.71
N VAL A 330 -24.66 26.46 12.69
CA VAL A 330 -24.05 25.97 11.44
C VAL A 330 -25.11 25.42 10.49
N THR A 331 -26.09 24.66 10.99
CA THR A 331 -27.14 24.09 10.14
C THR A 331 -28.07 25.18 9.60
N GLY A 332 -28.45 26.16 10.43
CA GLY A 332 -29.27 27.29 10.02
C GLY A 332 -28.58 28.17 8.98
N TRP A 333 -27.29 28.43 9.16
CA TRP A 333 -26.51 29.20 8.20
C TRP A 333 -26.32 28.45 6.86
N VAL A 334 -26.10 27.13 6.88
CA VAL A 334 -26.11 26.32 5.64
C VAL A 334 -27.50 26.37 4.98
N LEU A 335 -28.59 26.28 5.76
CA LEU A 335 -29.95 26.41 5.25
C LEU A 335 -30.17 27.77 4.55
N GLU A 336 -29.68 28.86 5.13
CA GLU A 336 -29.76 30.19 4.51
C GLU A 336 -29.02 30.24 3.16
N ILE A 337 -27.83 29.63 3.07
CA ILE A 337 -27.08 29.55 1.81
C ILE A 337 -27.83 28.72 0.76
N GLU A 338 -28.31 27.53 1.13
CA GLU A 338 -29.02 26.64 0.21
C GLU A 338 -30.35 27.25 -0.28
N VAL A 339 -31.08 27.93 0.61
CA VAL A 339 -32.27 28.70 0.23
C VAL A 339 -31.89 29.82 -0.74
N PHE A 340 -30.80 30.55 -0.47
CA PHE A 340 -30.32 31.58 -1.40
C PHE A 340 -29.94 30.98 -2.76
N GLN A 341 -29.26 29.84 -2.78
CA GLN A 341 -28.84 29.15 -4.00
C GLN A 341 -30.02 28.62 -4.83
N SER A 342 -31.17 28.35 -4.22
CA SER A 342 -32.40 28.02 -4.96
C SER A 342 -32.91 29.18 -5.85
N PHE A 343 -32.42 30.40 -5.59
CA PHE A 343 -32.69 31.60 -6.38
C PHE A 343 -31.46 32.09 -7.17
N SER A 344 -30.40 31.27 -7.30
CA SER A 344 -29.16 31.65 -8.00
C SER A 344 -28.82 30.67 -9.10
N VAL A 345 -28.64 31.15 -10.34
CA VAL A 345 -28.27 30.36 -11.52
C VAL A 345 -26.90 29.69 -11.32
N GLY A 346 -26.76 28.45 -11.81
CA GLY A 346 -25.49 27.70 -11.77
C GLY A 346 -25.18 27.02 -10.43
N HIS A 347 -26.03 27.18 -9.41
CA HIS A 347 -25.91 26.49 -8.13
C HIS A 347 -26.95 25.36 -8.01
N THR A 348 -26.62 24.31 -7.27
CA THR A 348 -27.54 23.20 -6.97
C THR A 348 -27.89 23.23 -5.50
N ALA A 349 -29.04 23.78 -5.16
CA ALA A 349 -29.52 23.78 -3.78
C ALA A 349 -29.98 22.36 -3.38
N GLU A 350 -29.50 21.82 -2.27
CA GLU A 350 -29.83 20.46 -1.83
C GLU A 350 -29.99 20.32 -0.31
N ILE A 351 -30.86 19.38 0.12
CA ILE A 351 -31.03 19.07 1.55
C ILE A 351 -29.79 18.39 2.17
N THR A 352 -28.90 17.87 1.33
CA THR A 352 -27.76 17.04 1.73
C THR A 352 -26.83 17.75 2.69
N ASP A 353 -26.56 19.04 2.47
CA ASP A 353 -25.58 19.78 3.25
C ASP A 353 -26.03 19.98 4.69
N MET A 354 -27.33 20.25 4.92
CA MET A 354 -27.89 20.30 6.27
C MET A 354 -27.79 18.95 6.97
N LEU A 355 -28.14 17.86 6.27
CA LEU A 355 -28.04 16.50 6.83
C LEU A 355 -26.60 16.12 7.14
N TYR A 356 -25.65 16.60 6.33
CA TYR A 356 -24.23 16.35 6.52
C TYR A 356 -23.69 17.06 7.76
N VAL A 357 -24.06 18.34 7.97
CA VAL A 357 -23.75 19.09 9.19
C VAL A 357 -24.33 18.37 10.42
N LEU A 358 -25.61 17.95 10.36
CA LEU A 358 -26.26 17.25 11.47
C LEU A 358 -25.56 15.93 11.81
N ALA A 359 -25.13 15.17 10.80
CA ALA A 359 -24.37 13.93 11.00
C ALA A 359 -23.02 14.18 11.69
N LEU A 360 -22.28 15.22 11.27
CA LEU A 360 -21.02 15.62 11.90
C LEU A 360 -21.23 16.10 13.34
N ALA A 361 -22.24 16.94 13.56
CA ALA A 361 -22.58 17.43 14.90
C ALA A 361 -22.96 16.28 15.84
N PHE A 362 -23.73 15.30 15.36
CA PHE A 362 -24.07 14.10 16.11
C PHE A 362 -22.83 13.29 16.48
N TYR A 363 -21.90 13.09 15.53
CA TYR A 363 -20.63 12.41 15.77
C TYR A 363 -19.80 13.09 16.88
N LEU A 364 -19.77 14.43 16.89
CA LEU A 364 -19.00 15.22 17.86
C LEU A 364 -19.64 15.37 19.25
N ARG A 365 -20.92 14.99 19.40
CA ARG A 365 -21.69 15.17 20.65
C ARG A 365 -21.00 14.56 21.89
N SER A 366 -20.43 13.37 21.74
CA SER A 366 -19.79 12.66 22.85
C SER A 366 -18.56 13.39 23.38
N GLY A 367 -17.77 13.99 22.49
CA GLY A 367 -16.59 14.79 22.85
C GLY A 367 -16.94 16.11 23.51
N TRP A 368 -18.08 16.71 23.15
CA TRP A 368 -18.56 17.98 23.72
C TRP A 368 -18.95 17.84 25.20
N ASN A 369 -19.57 16.72 25.57
CA ASN A 369 -20.05 16.47 26.93
C ASN A 369 -18.91 16.15 27.92
N GLN A 370 -17.79 15.58 27.44
CA GLN A 370 -16.64 15.25 28.29
C GLN A 370 -15.91 16.50 28.79
N GLU A 371 -15.80 17.54 27.96
CA GLU A 371 -15.21 18.82 28.35
C GLU A 371 -16.09 19.63 29.30
N ALA A 372 -17.42 19.61 29.09
CA ALA A 372 -18.35 20.25 30.02
C ALA A 372 -18.24 19.65 31.44
N GLY A 373 -18.17 18.31 31.54
CA GLY A 373 -17.96 17.62 32.82
C GLY A 373 -16.57 17.87 33.43
N ALA A 374 -15.52 17.95 32.62
CA ALA A 374 -14.16 18.23 33.09
C ALA A 374 -14.01 19.68 33.60
N ALA A 375 -14.65 20.65 32.94
CA ALA A 375 -14.68 22.04 33.38
C ALA A 375 -15.43 22.20 34.72
N ASP A 376 -16.56 21.51 34.89
CA ASP A 376 -17.29 21.48 36.17
C ASP A 376 -16.49 20.83 37.31
N GLU A 377 -15.72 19.77 37.00
CA GLU A 377 -14.82 19.14 37.98
C GLU A 377 -13.63 20.03 38.38
N ASP A 378 -13.03 20.77 37.44
CA ASP A 378 -11.93 21.70 37.74
C ASP A 378 -12.39 22.94 38.51
N VAL A 379 -13.61 23.44 38.24
CA VAL A 379 -14.26 24.47 39.07
C VAL A 379 -14.57 23.93 40.48
N ALA A 380 -15.05 22.69 40.59
CA ALA A 380 -15.30 22.04 41.89
C ALA A 380 -14.00 21.69 42.66
N ARG A 381 -12.87 21.49 41.97
CA ARG A 381 -11.55 21.27 42.58
C ARG A 381 -10.92 22.58 43.05
N SER A 382 -10.97 23.64 42.22
CA SER A 382 -10.47 24.96 42.59
C SER A 382 -11.25 25.57 43.77
N GLY A 383 -12.58 25.39 43.82
CA GLY A 383 -13.41 25.77 44.96
C GLY A 383 -13.15 24.98 46.25
N ARG A 384 -12.69 23.72 46.15
CA ARG A 384 -12.23 22.93 47.31
C ARG A 384 -10.82 23.33 47.76
N TYR A 385 -9.94 23.70 46.84
CA TYR A 385 -8.58 24.14 47.15
C TYR A 385 -8.57 25.49 47.86
N SER A 386 -9.46 26.42 47.49
CA SER A 386 -9.63 27.71 48.17
C SER A 386 -10.20 27.55 49.59
N ARG A 387 -11.23 26.71 49.78
CA ARG A 387 -11.75 26.40 51.13
C ARG A 387 -10.73 25.73 52.05
N ARG A 388 -9.89 24.84 51.51
CA ARG A 388 -8.84 24.16 52.30
C ARG A 388 -7.68 25.10 52.68
N ARG A 389 -7.42 26.14 51.88
CA ARG A 389 -6.39 27.16 52.19
C ARG A 389 -6.84 28.11 53.30
N GLN A 390 -8.12 28.48 53.32
CA GLN A 390 -8.70 29.29 54.41
C GLN A 390 -8.64 28.53 55.75
N HIS A 391 -9.00 27.24 55.74
CA HIS A 391 -8.97 26.41 56.96
C HIS A 391 -7.57 26.12 57.53
N VAL A 392 -6.50 26.31 56.73
CA VAL A 392 -5.10 26.15 57.15
C VAL A 392 -4.50 27.48 57.62
N LEU A 393 -5.05 28.63 57.20
CA LEU A 393 -4.63 29.96 57.66
C LEU A 393 -5.29 30.36 58.99
N ASP A 394 -6.41 29.72 59.36
CA ASP A 394 -7.14 30.00 60.61
C ASP A 394 -6.74 29.08 61.79
N ALA A 395 -5.69 28.27 61.65
CA ALA A 395 -5.22 27.40 62.73
C ALA A 395 -4.32 28.18 63.72
N PRO A 396 -4.60 28.16 65.05
CA PRO A 396 -3.84 28.95 66.01
C PRO A 396 -2.40 28.42 66.19
N SER A 397 -1.45 29.34 66.23
CA SER A 397 -0.02 29.06 66.43
C SER A 397 0.25 28.52 67.84
N ILE A 398 0.57 27.23 67.92
CA ILE A 398 1.10 26.64 69.16
C ILE A 398 2.63 26.72 69.13
N ALA A 399 3.15 27.56 70.01
CA ALA A 399 4.56 27.68 70.33
C ALA A 399 5.08 26.48 71.15
N SER A 400 6.38 26.21 70.96
CA SER A 400 7.36 25.57 71.85
C SER A 400 7.09 24.16 72.41
N ARG A 401 7.92 23.19 71.97
CA ARG A 401 8.62 22.26 72.87
C ARG A 401 9.88 21.64 72.21
N GLU A 402 11.02 22.12 72.69
CA GLU A 402 12.27 21.44 73.04
C GLU A 402 12.78 20.22 72.24
N GLY A 403 13.98 20.40 71.67
CA GLY A 403 15.14 19.59 72.05
C GLY A 403 15.26 18.17 71.50
N LYS A 404 15.84 18.01 70.31
CA LYS A 404 16.68 16.86 69.91
C LYS A 404 17.53 17.23 68.68
N PRO A 405 18.86 16.98 68.69
CA PRO A 405 19.71 17.32 67.55
C PRO A 405 19.44 16.38 66.36
N LEU A 406 19.33 16.99 65.18
CA LEU A 406 19.26 16.30 63.89
C LEU A 406 20.48 15.40 63.70
N PRO A 407 20.32 14.12 63.29
CA PRO A 407 21.47 13.31 62.94
C PRO A 407 22.11 13.84 61.65
N ALA A 408 23.44 13.84 61.65
CA ALA A 408 24.30 14.27 60.56
C ALA A 408 23.89 13.65 59.22
N PHE A 409 23.88 14.48 58.17
CA PHE A 409 23.88 14.04 56.78
C PHE A 409 25.14 13.20 56.53
N SER A 410 25.03 11.89 56.71
CA SER A 410 25.96 10.94 56.11
C SER A 410 25.75 10.98 54.60
N SER A 411 26.84 11.15 53.88
CA SER A 411 26.92 11.10 52.43
C SER A 411 26.22 9.84 51.92
N ILE A 412 25.08 10.02 51.26
CA ILE A 412 24.54 8.99 50.36
C ILE A 412 25.54 8.94 49.20
N ALA A 413 26.54 8.07 49.35
CA ALA A 413 27.38 7.62 48.27
C ALA A 413 26.45 7.19 47.14
N ALA A 414 26.54 7.88 46.01
CA ALA A 414 25.81 7.56 44.80
C ALA A 414 26.04 6.08 44.49
N GLN A 415 24.98 5.27 44.63
CA GLN A 415 25.00 3.92 44.08
C GLN A 415 25.30 4.07 42.58
N PRO A 416 26.31 3.38 42.04
CA PRO A 416 26.50 3.38 40.60
C PRO A 416 25.21 2.80 39.98
N PRO A 417 24.74 3.36 38.85
CA PRO A 417 23.54 2.84 38.20
C PRO A 417 23.71 1.34 37.94
N PRO A 418 22.63 0.54 38.03
CA PRO A 418 22.70 -0.89 37.76
C PRO A 418 23.34 -1.08 36.38
N ALA A 419 24.37 -1.92 36.32
CA ALA A 419 25.12 -2.21 35.11
C ALA A 419 24.14 -2.45 33.95
N VAL A 420 24.15 -1.52 32.98
CA VAL A 420 23.47 -1.70 31.71
C VAL A 420 23.97 -3.04 31.18
N ARG A 421 23.06 -4.02 31.10
CA ARG A 421 23.34 -5.34 30.49
C ARG A 421 24.12 -5.07 29.21
N GLY A 422 25.32 -5.62 29.14
CA GLY A 422 26.27 -5.35 28.09
C GLY A 422 25.57 -5.28 26.74
N VAL A 423 25.75 -4.15 26.06
CA VAL A 423 25.54 -4.09 24.62
C VAL A 423 26.35 -5.28 24.08
N PRO A 424 25.73 -6.28 23.43
CA PRO A 424 26.51 -7.36 22.86
C PRO A 424 27.54 -6.71 21.96
N ALA A 425 28.82 -7.01 22.20
CA ALA A 425 29.91 -6.56 21.35
C ALA A 425 29.48 -6.78 19.89
N ARG A 426 29.58 -5.73 19.06
CA ARG A 426 29.37 -5.89 17.63
C ARG A 426 30.26 -7.06 17.21
N PRO A 427 29.73 -8.14 16.62
CA PRO A 427 30.58 -9.22 16.17
C PRO A 427 31.57 -8.62 15.19
N ASP A 428 32.86 -8.75 15.48
CA ASP A 428 33.92 -8.35 14.55
C ASP A 428 33.67 -9.09 13.23
N LEU A 429 33.40 -8.31 12.18
CA LEU A 429 33.04 -8.76 10.84
C LEU A 429 34.29 -9.21 10.06
N THR A 430 35.21 -9.93 10.70
CA THR A 430 36.37 -10.50 10.03
C THR A 430 35.99 -11.91 9.55
N LEU A 431 35.88 -12.06 8.23
CA LEU A 431 35.67 -13.36 7.59
C LEU A 431 36.82 -14.28 7.98
N SER A 432 36.51 -15.43 8.59
CA SER A 432 37.55 -16.40 8.90
C SER A 432 38.03 -17.08 7.61
N THR A 433 39.28 -17.54 7.60
CA THR A 433 39.81 -18.36 6.50
C THR A 433 39.01 -19.66 6.31
N GLY A 434 38.32 -20.14 7.35
CA GLY A 434 37.41 -21.29 7.28
C GLY A 434 36.13 -21.00 6.48
N ASP A 435 35.55 -19.81 6.64
CA ASP A 435 34.31 -19.41 5.95
C ASP A 435 34.54 -19.24 4.44
N ILE A 436 35.68 -18.66 4.07
CA ILE A 436 36.11 -18.53 2.67
C ILE A 436 36.28 -19.91 2.03
N LYS A 437 36.94 -20.85 2.74
CA LYS A 437 37.10 -22.23 2.25
C LYS A 437 35.74 -22.92 2.06
N ALA A 438 34.83 -22.80 3.02
CA ALA A 438 33.49 -23.39 2.93
C ALA A 438 32.69 -22.83 1.74
N ALA A 439 32.76 -21.52 1.50
CA ALA A 439 32.12 -20.89 0.35
C ALA A 439 32.72 -21.37 -0.98
N LEU A 440 34.05 -21.47 -1.07
CA LEU A 440 34.73 -21.98 -2.26
C LEU A 440 34.37 -23.45 -2.54
N TRP A 441 34.29 -24.30 -1.51
CA TRP A 441 33.86 -25.69 -1.66
C TRP A 441 32.39 -25.84 -2.07
N ALA A 442 31.53 -24.88 -1.73
CA ALA A 442 30.15 -24.87 -2.19
C ALA A 442 30.03 -24.36 -3.64
N LEU A 443 30.92 -23.46 -4.08
CA LEU A 443 30.88 -22.79 -5.38
C LEU A 443 31.60 -23.59 -6.48
N LEU A 444 32.85 -23.99 -6.26
CA LEU A 444 33.70 -24.58 -7.30
C LEU A 444 33.10 -25.82 -7.98
N PRO A 445 32.52 -26.80 -7.28
CA PRO A 445 31.96 -27.98 -7.93
C PRO A 445 30.83 -27.63 -8.91
N GLY A 446 29.95 -26.69 -8.56
CA GLY A 446 28.86 -26.28 -9.44
C GLY A 446 29.35 -25.51 -10.66
N VAL A 447 30.37 -24.66 -10.49
CA VAL A 447 31.03 -23.96 -11.62
C VAL A 447 31.67 -24.97 -12.57
N ILE A 448 32.38 -25.95 -12.05
CA ILE A 448 33.02 -27.01 -12.86
C ILE A 448 31.98 -27.83 -13.61
N VAL A 449 30.91 -28.26 -12.94
CA VAL A 449 29.83 -29.06 -13.57
C VAL A 449 29.17 -28.27 -14.69
N ILE A 450 28.78 -27.01 -14.45
CA ILE A 450 28.18 -26.16 -15.49
C ILE A 450 29.16 -25.95 -16.64
N ALA A 451 30.44 -25.74 -16.35
CA ALA A 451 31.46 -25.55 -17.39
C ALA A 451 31.64 -26.79 -18.27
N ILE A 452 31.73 -27.98 -17.67
CA ILE A 452 31.83 -29.25 -18.40
C ILE A 452 30.58 -29.49 -19.25
N VAL A 453 29.39 -29.35 -18.65
CA VAL A 453 28.13 -29.60 -19.35
C VAL A 453 27.95 -28.64 -20.53
N LEU A 454 28.16 -27.35 -20.34
CA LEU A 454 28.03 -26.37 -21.43
C LEU A 454 29.11 -26.58 -22.49
N ARG A 455 30.34 -26.94 -22.11
CA ARG A 455 31.39 -27.24 -23.09
C ARG A 455 31.05 -28.44 -23.94
N LEU A 456 30.60 -29.53 -23.32
CA LEU A 456 30.15 -30.73 -24.04
C LEU A 456 28.96 -30.43 -24.94
N LEU A 457 27.99 -29.63 -24.46
CA LEU A 457 26.87 -29.20 -25.28
C LEU A 457 27.37 -28.46 -26.52
N LEU A 458 28.18 -27.40 -26.36
CA LEU A 458 28.67 -26.57 -27.47
C LEU A 458 29.48 -27.35 -28.53
N GLU A 459 30.01 -28.53 -28.19
CA GLU A 459 30.74 -29.41 -29.11
C GLU A 459 29.84 -30.47 -29.80
N LEU A 460 28.54 -30.53 -29.46
CA LEU A 460 27.61 -31.48 -30.09
C LEU A 460 27.34 -31.12 -31.57
N PRO A 461 27.29 -32.12 -32.47
CA PRO A 461 26.95 -31.90 -33.86
C PRO A 461 25.49 -31.46 -34.00
N GLY A 462 25.25 -30.41 -34.80
CA GLY A 462 23.89 -29.92 -35.10
C GLY A 462 23.32 -28.92 -34.09
N ILE A 463 24.14 -28.36 -33.20
CA ILE A 463 23.68 -27.25 -32.34
C ILE A 463 23.32 -26.00 -33.17
N PRO A 464 22.22 -25.30 -32.84
CA PRO A 464 21.87 -24.05 -33.49
C PRO A 464 22.99 -23.01 -33.36
N TYR A 465 23.33 -22.33 -34.47
CA TYR A 465 24.42 -21.35 -34.51
C TYR A 465 24.28 -20.24 -33.45
N ASN A 466 23.05 -19.80 -33.16
CA ASN A 466 22.75 -18.83 -32.09
C ASN A 466 23.26 -19.27 -30.70
N VAL A 467 23.28 -20.57 -30.42
CA VAL A 467 23.79 -21.10 -29.14
C VAL A 467 25.32 -21.15 -29.15
N LEU A 468 25.93 -21.41 -30.30
CA LEU A 468 27.37 -21.45 -30.49
C LEU A 468 28.01 -20.05 -30.38
N GLU A 469 27.33 -19.03 -30.93
CA GLU A 469 27.76 -17.62 -30.90
C GLU A 469 27.30 -16.87 -29.63
N MET A 470 26.61 -17.55 -28.71
CA MET A 470 26.04 -16.94 -27.51
C MET A 470 27.13 -16.43 -26.54
N PHE A 471 28.24 -17.15 -26.44
CA PHE A 471 29.30 -16.87 -25.48
C PHE A 471 30.42 -16.02 -26.08
N SER A 472 30.84 -15.01 -25.31
CA SER A 472 32.02 -14.23 -25.65
C SER A 472 33.27 -15.13 -25.76
N GLY A 473 34.21 -14.75 -26.62
CA GLY A 473 35.46 -15.49 -26.83
C GLY A 473 35.27 -16.93 -27.31
N GLY A 474 34.22 -17.20 -28.09
CA GLY A 474 33.98 -18.51 -28.73
C GLY A 474 33.69 -19.65 -27.75
N GLY A 475 33.06 -19.35 -26.60
CA GLY A 475 32.75 -20.38 -25.60
C GLY A 475 33.98 -20.90 -24.86
N SER A 476 34.97 -20.03 -24.61
CA SER A 476 36.12 -20.40 -23.78
C SER A 476 35.68 -20.75 -22.35
N VAL A 477 36.44 -21.64 -21.70
CA VAL A 477 36.14 -22.09 -20.33
C VAL A 477 36.03 -20.92 -19.34
N LEU A 478 36.78 -19.83 -19.57
CA LEU A 478 36.71 -18.62 -18.74
C LEU A 478 35.34 -17.95 -18.80
N PHE A 479 34.81 -17.69 -20.00
CA PHE A 479 33.51 -17.04 -20.16
C PHE A 479 32.36 -17.93 -19.67
N ILE A 480 32.47 -19.24 -19.89
CA ILE A 480 31.52 -20.22 -19.34
C ILE A 480 31.57 -20.25 -17.80
N ALA A 481 32.76 -20.13 -17.20
CA ALA A 481 32.90 -20.04 -15.75
C ALA A 481 32.25 -18.75 -15.21
N VAL A 482 32.42 -17.61 -15.88
CA VAL A 482 31.73 -16.35 -15.50
C VAL A 482 30.21 -16.47 -15.65
N PHE A 483 29.73 -17.17 -16.69
CA PHE A 483 28.30 -17.49 -16.82
C PHE A 483 27.80 -18.35 -15.65
N ALA A 484 28.56 -19.37 -15.24
CA ALA A 484 28.22 -20.20 -14.09
C ALA A 484 28.18 -19.39 -12.77
N LEU A 485 29.05 -18.37 -12.64
CA LEU A 485 28.98 -17.42 -11.53
C LEU A 485 27.71 -16.56 -11.58
N ALA A 486 27.27 -16.12 -12.77
CA ALA A 486 25.99 -15.40 -12.93
C ALA A 486 24.80 -16.27 -12.51
N VAL A 487 24.81 -17.55 -12.90
CA VAL A 487 23.80 -18.54 -12.50
C VAL A 487 23.78 -18.74 -10.98
N ALA A 488 24.96 -18.92 -10.35
CA ALA A 488 25.07 -19.02 -8.90
C ALA A 488 24.59 -17.74 -8.20
N TRP A 489 24.89 -16.58 -8.77
CA TRP A 489 24.55 -15.27 -8.22
C TRP A 489 23.02 -15.06 -8.13
N ASN A 490 22.22 -15.58 -9.06
CA ASN A 490 20.76 -15.44 -8.98
C ASN A 490 20.21 -16.01 -7.65
N GLY A 491 20.75 -17.15 -7.19
CA GLY A 491 20.43 -17.71 -5.87
C GLY A 491 21.16 -17.02 -4.71
N ALA A 492 22.47 -16.80 -4.84
CA ALA A 492 23.30 -16.24 -3.75
C ALA A 492 22.98 -14.77 -3.46
N GLY A 493 22.90 -13.95 -4.51
CA GLY A 493 22.58 -12.53 -4.47
C GLY A 493 21.17 -12.27 -3.94
N SER A 494 20.19 -13.10 -4.30
CA SER A 494 18.84 -12.98 -3.75
C SER A 494 18.76 -13.39 -2.28
N ALA A 495 19.53 -14.40 -1.84
CA ALA A 495 19.65 -14.75 -0.42
C ALA A 495 20.30 -13.62 0.39
N PHE A 496 21.37 -13.00 -0.13
CA PHE A 496 21.99 -11.82 0.47
C PHE A 496 21.02 -10.64 0.57
N ALA A 497 20.37 -10.28 -0.54
CA ALA A 497 19.40 -9.19 -0.61
C ALA A 497 18.19 -9.43 0.31
N GLY A 498 17.68 -10.66 0.36
CA GLY A 498 16.60 -11.04 1.28
C GLY A 498 17.01 -10.95 2.75
N HIS A 499 18.23 -11.37 3.09
CA HIS A 499 18.77 -11.21 4.43
C HIS A 499 18.92 -9.72 4.81
N TRP A 500 19.48 -8.91 3.91
CA TRP A 500 19.61 -7.47 4.10
C TRP A 500 18.25 -6.79 4.29
N LEU A 501 17.27 -7.12 3.45
CA LEU A 501 15.91 -6.59 3.51
C LEU A 501 15.20 -6.98 4.82
N SER A 502 15.40 -8.21 5.31
CA SER A 502 14.77 -8.70 6.54
C SER A 502 15.10 -7.84 7.78
N LYS A 503 16.29 -7.20 7.79
CA LYS A 503 16.79 -6.35 8.88
C LYS A 503 16.33 -4.89 8.79
N ARG A 504 15.70 -4.46 7.70
CA ARG A 504 15.29 -3.06 7.47
C ARG A 504 13.84 -2.81 7.89
N ARG A 505 13.59 -1.62 8.44
CA ARG A 505 12.24 -1.17 8.86
C ARG A 505 11.42 -0.58 7.72
N TRP A 506 12.05 -0.14 6.62
CA TRP A 506 11.40 0.52 5.48
C TRP A 506 11.29 -0.42 4.28
N GLY A 507 10.52 -1.50 4.43
CA GLY A 507 10.42 -2.57 3.42
C GLY A 507 10.00 -2.11 2.03
N LEU A 508 9.12 -1.10 1.93
CA LEU A 508 8.62 -0.57 0.65
C LEU A 508 9.72 0.05 -0.22
N LEU A 509 10.63 0.82 0.38
CA LEU A 509 11.75 1.48 -0.33
C LEU A 509 12.99 0.58 -0.43
N ALA A 510 13.18 -0.33 0.55
CA ALA A 510 14.33 -1.22 0.55
C ALA A 510 14.21 -2.37 -0.47
N LEU A 511 13.00 -2.88 -0.72
CA LEU A 511 12.76 -3.95 -1.69
C LEU A 511 13.25 -3.63 -3.11
N PRO A 512 12.88 -2.50 -3.75
CA PRO A 512 13.35 -2.19 -5.10
C PRO A 512 14.86 -2.01 -5.18
N VAL A 513 15.49 -1.43 -4.15
CA VAL A 513 16.95 -1.28 -4.08
C VAL A 513 17.64 -2.66 -4.03
N ALA A 514 17.10 -3.57 -3.23
CA ALA A 514 17.62 -4.93 -3.11
C ALA A 514 17.48 -5.71 -4.42
N VAL A 515 16.31 -5.61 -5.07
CA VAL A 515 16.03 -6.24 -6.37
C VAL A 515 16.93 -5.67 -7.46
N PHE A 516 17.00 -4.34 -7.58
CA PHE A 516 17.83 -3.67 -8.58
C PHE A 516 19.31 -4.02 -8.43
N GLY A 517 19.84 -3.98 -7.20
CA GLY A 517 21.23 -4.33 -6.93
C GLY A 517 21.56 -5.77 -7.30
N SER A 518 20.71 -6.74 -6.94
CA SER A 518 20.93 -8.15 -7.29
C SER A 518 20.81 -8.40 -8.79
N ALA A 519 19.82 -7.80 -9.46
CA ALA A 519 19.63 -7.93 -10.90
C ALA A 519 20.77 -7.27 -11.71
N LEU A 520 21.27 -6.11 -11.26
CA LEU A 520 22.38 -5.40 -11.90
C LEU A 520 23.68 -6.21 -11.84
N VAL A 521 23.99 -6.84 -10.72
CA VAL A 521 25.19 -7.71 -10.64
C VAL A 521 25.05 -8.93 -11.57
N SER A 522 23.85 -9.51 -11.67
CA SER A 522 23.57 -10.58 -12.64
C SER A 522 23.83 -10.11 -14.07
N TYR A 523 23.32 -8.93 -14.43
CA TYR A 523 23.57 -8.30 -15.73
C TYR A 523 25.06 -8.07 -16.00
N LEU A 524 25.82 -7.55 -15.04
CA LEU A 524 27.25 -7.29 -15.22
C LEU A 524 28.05 -8.58 -15.45
N LEU A 525 27.71 -9.67 -14.75
CA LEU A 525 28.34 -10.98 -14.97
C LEU A 525 27.99 -11.52 -16.36
N LEU A 526 26.72 -11.43 -16.77
CA LEU A 526 26.28 -11.84 -18.10
C LEU A 526 26.88 -10.98 -19.21
N LYS A 527 27.10 -9.68 -18.99
CA LYS A 527 27.77 -8.77 -19.92
C LYS A 527 29.21 -9.19 -20.23
N VAL A 528 29.88 -9.82 -19.26
CA VAL A 528 31.22 -10.39 -19.49
C VAL A 528 31.10 -11.73 -20.21
N ALA A 529 30.15 -12.58 -19.81
CA ALA A 529 30.05 -13.95 -20.31
C ALA A 529 29.46 -14.09 -21.72
N LEU A 530 28.48 -13.25 -22.08
CA LEU A 530 27.70 -13.36 -23.32
C LEU A 530 28.12 -12.30 -24.33
N THR A 531 27.80 -12.53 -25.60
CA THR A 531 28.03 -11.54 -26.66
C THR A 531 27.04 -10.37 -26.55
N ALA A 532 27.41 -9.22 -27.11
CA ALA A 532 26.57 -8.03 -27.09
C ALA A 532 25.27 -8.22 -27.89
N GLU A 533 25.31 -9.05 -28.93
CA GLU A 533 24.16 -9.44 -29.76
C GLU A 533 23.15 -10.27 -28.95
N THR A 534 23.60 -11.32 -28.26
CA THR A 534 22.72 -12.11 -27.37
C THR A 534 22.04 -11.26 -26.30
N LEU A 535 22.76 -10.30 -25.70
CA LEU A 535 22.14 -9.40 -24.71
C LEU A 535 21.15 -8.41 -25.32
N ALA A 536 21.40 -7.97 -26.57
CA ALA A 536 20.47 -7.13 -27.31
C ALA A 536 19.20 -7.92 -27.70
N ASP A 537 19.32 -9.18 -28.09
CA ASP A 537 18.17 -10.04 -28.40
C ASP A 537 17.29 -10.30 -27.17
N LEU A 538 17.89 -10.39 -25.98
CA LEU A 538 17.17 -10.59 -24.72
C LEU A 538 16.49 -9.31 -24.22
N SER A 539 17.20 -8.17 -24.22
CA SER A 539 16.72 -6.92 -23.60
C SER A 539 16.11 -5.92 -24.58
N GLY A 540 16.23 -6.17 -25.88
CA GLY A 540 15.80 -5.28 -26.96
C GLY A 540 16.82 -4.18 -27.29
N GLY A 541 16.60 -3.51 -28.43
CA GLY A 541 17.37 -2.33 -28.82
C GLY A 541 17.13 -1.12 -27.90
N SER A 542 18.07 -0.18 -27.85
CA SER A 542 17.88 1.09 -27.14
C SER A 542 17.02 2.03 -27.99
N VAL A 543 15.87 2.43 -27.47
CA VAL A 543 14.87 3.24 -28.20
C VAL A 543 14.73 4.64 -27.60
N LEU A 544 15.18 4.85 -26.36
CA LEU A 544 15.03 6.12 -25.65
C LEU A 544 15.67 7.30 -26.39
N ASN A 545 16.87 7.11 -26.94
CA ASN A 545 17.54 8.17 -27.68
C ASN A 545 16.79 8.56 -28.95
N TYR A 546 16.28 7.57 -29.70
CA TYR A 546 15.48 7.80 -30.90
C TYR A 546 14.19 8.56 -30.55
N ARG A 547 13.47 8.16 -29.51
CA ARG A 547 12.22 8.86 -29.12
C ARG A 547 12.46 10.29 -28.65
N MET A 548 13.54 10.53 -27.90
CA MET A 548 13.81 11.87 -27.37
C MET A 548 14.34 12.83 -28.45
N THR A 549 15.08 12.34 -29.44
CA THR A 549 15.68 13.18 -30.49
C THR A 549 14.85 13.27 -31.77
N GLN A 550 14.26 12.15 -32.23
CA GLN A 550 13.50 12.08 -33.48
C GLN A 550 11.99 12.26 -33.27
N GLU A 551 11.39 11.51 -32.34
CA GLU A 551 9.96 11.64 -32.04
C GLU A 551 9.65 12.86 -31.16
N LYS A 552 10.69 13.50 -30.60
CA LYS A 552 10.60 14.68 -29.73
C LYS A 552 9.52 14.55 -28.66
N VAL A 553 9.47 13.40 -27.99
CA VAL A 553 8.47 13.12 -26.95
C VAL A 553 8.49 14.18 -25.84
N TRP A 554 9.66 14.78 -25.56
CA TRP A 554 9.83 15.89 -24.60
C TRP A 554 9.98 17.27 -25.27
N GLY A 555 9.58 17.39 -26.54
CA GLY A 555 9.74 18.58 -27.37
C GLY A 555 11.19 18.90 -27.75
N ASP A 556 11.39 20.06 -28.38
CA ASP A 556 12.70 20.51 -28.88
C ASP A 556 13.74 20.68 -27.77
N PHE A 557 13.30 21.02 -26.56
CA PHE A 557 14.17 21.10 -25.39
C PHE A 557 14.73 19.73 -25.01
N GLY A 558 13.88 18.69 -24.95
CA GLY A 558 14.30 17.32 -24.68
C GLY A 558 15.28 16.80 -25.74
N ALA A 559 15.00 17.07 -27.01
CA ALA A 559 15.92 16.75 -28.11
C ALA A 559 17.28 17.45 -27.94
N SER A 560 17.29 18.72 -27.54
CA SER A 560 18.50 19.51 -27.30
C SER A 560 19.33 18.97 -26.13
N VAL A 561 18.67 18.60 -25.03
CA VAL A 561 19.31 17.99 -23.83
C VAL A 561 19.93 16.64 -24.17
N PHE A 562 19.19 15.77 -24.86
CA PHE A 562 19.70 14.44 -25.23
C PHE A 562 20.83 14.52 -26.26
N THR A 563 20.78 15.48 -27.19
CA THR A 563 21.87 15.73 -28.14
C THR A 563 23.12 16.27 -27.42
N PHE A 564 22.95 17.17 -26.45
CA PHE A 564 24.04 17.72 -25.63
C PHE A 564 24.71 16.66 -24.75
N LEU A 565 23.97 15.71 -24.20
CA LEU A 565 24.48 14.64 -23.33
C LEU A 565 25.29 13.55 -24.06
N ASN A 566 25.59 13.71 -25.36
CA ASN A 566 26.28 12.72 -26.19
C ASN A 566 25.65 11.31 -26.06
N SER A 567 24.34 11.27 -26.28
CA SER A 567 23.44 10.15 -25.98
C SER A 567 23.66 8.87 -26.77
N THR A 568 24.60 8.81 -27.70
CA THR A 568 24.83 7.64 -28.55
C THR A 568 25.61 6.53 -27.84
N THR A 569 26.32 6.84 -26.74
CA THR A 569 27.18 5.86 -26.04
C THR A 569 26.67 5.50 -24.65
N ILE A 570 26.39 6.47 -23.78
CA ILE A 570 26.07 6.22 -22.36
C ILE A 570 24.61 5.78 -22.19
N LEU A 571 23.68 6.44 -22.87
CA LEU A 571 22.25 6.17 -22.72
C LEU A 571 21.86 4.74 -23.13
N PRO A 572 22.36 4.17 -24.24
CA PRO A 572 22.12 2.77 -24.58
C PRO A 572 22.63 1.79 -23.52
N ILE A 573 23.76 2.09 -22.87
CA ILE A 573 24.32 1.23 -21.81
C ILE A 573 23.38 1.22 -20.60
N VAL A 574 22.88 2.38 -20.18
CA VAL A 574 21.96 2.52 -19.06
C VAL A 574 20.59 1.93 -19.39
N GLU A 575 20.04 2.24 -20.56
CA GLU A 575 18.74 1.73 -21.01
C GLU A 575 18.73 0.21 -21.08
N ARG A 576 19.77 -0.42 -21.65
CA ARG A 576 19.88 -1.89 -21.70
C ARG A 576 19.96 -2.51 -20.30
N ALA A 577 20.71 -1.90 -19.39
CA ALA A 577 20.75 -2.35 -18.00
C ALA A 577 19.37 -2.27 -17.33
N VAL A 578 18.66 -1.15 -17.50
CA VAL A 578 17.31 -0.96 -16.95
C VAL A 578 16.30 -1.94 -17.56
N ARG A 579 16.30 -2.13 -18.88
CA ARG A 579 15.44 -3.10 -19.58
C ARG A 579 15.71 -4.52 -19.12
N PHE A 580 16.97 -4.92 -19.01
CA PHE A 580 17.34 -6.23 -18.48
C PHE A 580 16.85 -6.39 -17.04
N VAL A 581 17.10 -5.41 -16.17
CA VAL A 581 16.64 -5.44 -14.78
C VAL A 581 15.11 -5.52 -14.69
N ALA A 582 14.37 -4.84 -15.56
CA ALA A 582 12.92 -4.96 -15.64
C ALA A 582 12.47 -6.36 -16.10
N LEU A 583 13.16 -6.95 -17.07
CA LEU A 583 12.87 -8.29 -17.58
C LEU A 583 13.07 -9.37 -16.51
N VAL A 584 14.19 -9.33 -15.77
CA VAL A 584 14.48 -10.29 -14.67
C VAL A 584 13.92 -9.86 -13.32
N GLY A 585 13.35 -8.66 -13.24
CA GLY A 585 12.81 -8.05 -12.02
C GLY A 585 11.83 -8.96 -11.28
N PRO A 586 10.81 -9.56 -11.94
CA PRO A 586 9.87 -10.47 -11.30
C PRO A 586 10.54 -11.67 -10.60
N LEU A 587 11.62 -12.22 -11.17
CA LEU A 587 12.40 -13.30 -10.58
C LEU A 587 13.06 -12.83 -9.28
N PHE A 588 13.78 -11.70 -9.32
CA PHE A 588 14.46 -11.17 -8.14
C PHE A 588 13.48 -10.67 -7.06
N VAL A 589 12.35 -10.09 -7.45
CA VAL A 589 11.26 -9.72 -6.53
C VAL A 589 10.78 -10.97 -5.78
N ALA A 590 10.44 -12.03 -6.49
CA ALA A 590 9.94 -13.27 -5.89
C ALA A 590 11.00 -13.89 -4.96
N LEU A 591 12.24 -14.05 -5.43
CA LEU A 591 13.33 -14.62 -4.64
C LEU A 591 13.63 -13.79 -3.38
N VAL A 592 13.80 -12.47 -3.51
CA VAL A 592 14.14 -11.59 -2.37
C VAL A 592 13.01 -11.54 -1.35
N ALA A 593 11.74 -11.46 -1.79
CA ALA A 593 10.57 -11.45 -0.91
C ALA A 593 10.44 -12.78 -0.13
N LEU A 594 10.57 -13.92 -0.82
CA LEU A 594 10.53 -15.25 -0.20
C LEU A 594 11.67 -15.41 0.80
N GLN A 595 12.89 -15.04 0.43
CA GLN A 595 14.06 -15.10 1.31
C GLN A 595 13.87 -14.23 2.56
N ALA A 596 13.46 -12.97 2.40
CA ALA A 596 13.23 -12.06 3.51
C ALA A 596 12.14 -12.57 4.48
N ALA A 597 11.07 -13.15 3.95
CA ALA A 597 10.02 -13.79 4.74
C ALA A 597 10.58 -14.99 5.54
N VAL A 598 11.36 -15.87 4.91
CA VAL A 598 11.98 -17.03 5.58
C VAL A 598 12.93 -16.59 6.70
N TYR A 599 13.76 -15.56 6.47
CA TYR A 599 14.66 -15.01 7.50
C TYR A 599 13.87 -14.45 8.70
N LYS A 600 12.82 -13.65 8.48
CA LYS A 600 12.00 -13.09 9.56
C LYS A 600 11.25 -14.13 10.37
N VAL A 601 10.74 -15.18 9.71
CA VAL A 601 10.02 -16.28 10.38
C VAL A 601 10.94 -17.05 11.32
N ARG A 602 12.21 -17.23 10.94
CA ARG A 602 13.20 -17.86 11.81
C ARG A 602 13.52 -17.02 13.05
N GLU A 603 13.50 -15.69 12.94
CA GLU A 603 13.73 -14.79 14.08
C GLU A 603 12.53 -14.67 15.03
N ARG A 604 11.30 -14.66 14.49
CA ARG A 604 10.07 -14.34 15.28
C ARG A 604 9.12 -15.52 15.52
N GLY A 605 9.30 -16.64 14.81
CA GLY A 605 8.54 -17.87 14.95
C GLY A 605 7.14 -17.87 14.28
N GLY A 606 6.80 -18.97 13.60
CA GLY A 606 5.41 -19.32 13.23
C GLY A 606 5.02 -19.16 11.76
N MET A 607 4.22 -20.10 11.25
CA MET A 607 3.74 -20.14 9.85
C MET A 607 2.79 -18.98 9.51
N SER A 608 2.00 -18.50 10.49
CA SER A 608 1.17 -17.30 10.34
C SER A 608 2.01 -16.03 10.11
N GLY A 609 3.19 -15.95 10.73
CA GLY A 609 4.16 -14.87 10.51
C GLY A 609 4.74 -14.89 9.10
N MET A 610 4.95 -16.07 8.51
CA MET A 610 5.45 -16.22 7.15
C MET A 610 4.49 -15.64 6.12
N VAL A 611 3.22 -16.03 6.21
CA VAL A 611 2.18 -15.54 5.29
C VAL A 611 1.99 -14.03 5.44
N SER A 612 2.05 -13.50 6.67
CA SER A 612 1.95 -12.06 6.93
C SER A 612 3.11 -11.28 6.34
N GLU A 613 4.36 -11.73 6.55
CA GLU A 613 5.54 -11.03 6.03
C GLU A 613 5.66 -11.17 4.50
N LEU A 614 5.38 -12.36 3.95
CA LEU A 614 5.34 -12.56 2.51
C LEU A 614 4.26 -11.68 1.87
N GLY A 615 3.06 -11.62 2.45
CA GLY A 615 1.98 -10.74 1.98
C GLY A 615 2.37 -9.27 1.97
N LYS A 616 3.10 -8.80 2.99
CA LYS A 616 3.63 -7.42 3.01
C LYS A 616 4.64 -7.18 1.88
N TYR A 617 5.60 -8.08 1.70
CA TYR A 617 6.60 -7.93 0.64
C TYR A 617 6.00 -8.02 -0.76
N LEU A 618 5.01 -8.89 -0.98
CA LEU A 618 4.26 -8.95 -2.24
C LEU A 618 3.43 -7.68 -2.48
N LEU A 619 2.81 -7.11 -1.45
CA LEU A 619 2.12 -5.82 -1.56
C LEU A 619 3.09 -4.69 -1.91
N TYR A 620 4.27 -4.66 -1.27
CA TYR A 620 5.33 -3.70 -1.60
C TYR A 620 5.89 -3.91 -3.01
N ALA A 621 5.84 -5.13 -3.53
CA ALA A 621 6.30 -5.47 -4.86
C ALA A 621 5.34 -5.04 -5.98
N LEU A 622 4.04 -4.84 -5.68
CA LEU A 622 3.02 -4.61 -6.70
C LEU A 622 3.34 -3.44 -7.64
N PRO A 623 3.72 -2.24 -7.16
CA PRO A 623 4.08 -1.12 -8.05
C PRO A 623 5.29 -1.45 -8.93
N TRP A 624 6.24 -2.23 -8.41
CA TRP A 624 7.47 -2.60 -9.11
C TRP A 624 7.23 -3.68 -10.17
N LEU A 625 6.34 -4.64 -9.91
CA LEU A 625 5.94 -5.63 -10.90
C LEU A 625 5.19 -4.98 -12.08
N LEU A 626 4.34 -3.98 -11.79
CA LEU A 626 3.69 -3.18 -12.83
C LEU A 626 4.70 -2.37 -13.64
N LEU A 627 5.69 -1.75 -12.98
CA LEU A 627 6.78 -1.04 -13.65
C LEU A 627 7.64 -1.98 -14.52
N CYS A 628 7.95 -3.18 -14.02
CA CYS A 628 8.67 -4.21 -14.79
C CYS A 628 7.89 -4.61 -16.03
N LYS A 629 6.57 -4.84 -15.90
CA LYS A 629 5.69 -5.13 -17.04
C LYS A 629 5.72 -4.00 -18.06
N TYR A 630 5.56 -2.76 -17.61
CA TYR A 630 5.54 -1.60 -18.49
C TYR A 630 6.86 -1.48 -19.29
N ILE A 631 8.01 -1.55 -18.61
CA ILE A 631 9.32 -1.42 -19.28
C ILE A 631 9.63 -2.62 -20.17
N ALA A 632 9.37 -3.84 -19.71
CA ALA A 632 9.78 -5.07 -20.40
C ALA A 632 8.83 -5.51 -21.51
N PHE A 633 7.54 -5.12 -21.45
CA PHE A 633 6.53 -5.57 -22.41
C PHE A 633 5.81 -4.43 -23.14
N ASP A 634 5.36 -3.40 -22.43
CA ASP A 634 4.57 -2.33 -23.04
C ASP A 634 5.48 -1.36 -23.84
N GLU A 635 6.68 -1.08 -23.31
CA GLU A 635 7.73 -0.26 -23.94
C GLU A 635 8.86 -1.10 -24.56
N SER A 636 8.60 -2.39 -24.79
CA SER A 636 9.60 -3.30 -25.32
C SER A 636 9.98 -2.90 -26.75
N SER A 637 11.25 -3.13 -27.09
CA SER A 637 11.84 -2.83 -28.41
C SER A 637 12.21 -4.11 -29.16
N THR A 638 11.62 -5.24 -28.76
CA THR A 638 11.90 -6.58 -29.26
C THR A 638 10.59 -7.23 -29.69
N ASP A 639 10.53 -7.60 -30.96
CA ASP A 639 9.35 -8.22 -31.56
C ASP A 639 9.09 -9.60 -30.93
N ASN A 640 10.15 -10.34 -30.57
CA ASN A 640 10.02 -11.70 -30.02
C ASN A 640 9.23 -11.73 -28.71
N LEU A 641 9.43 -10.77 -27.79
CA LEU A 641 8.67 -10.73 -26.53
C LEU A 641 7.20 -10.36 -26.76
N ASN A 642 6.92 -9.44 -27.68
CA ASN A 642 5.55 -9.01 -27.99
C ASN A 642 4.75 -10.07 -28.75
N GLU A 643 5.43 -10.82 -29.61
CA GLU A 643 4.85 -11.84 -30.48
C GLU A 643 4.60 -13.19 -29.78
N LEU A 644 5.44 -13.58 -28.80
CA LEU A 644 5.36 -14.89 -28.16
C LEU A 644 4.45 -14.92 -26.93
N ILE A 645 4.18 -13.77 -26.31
CA ILE A 645 3.37 -13.67 -25.11
C ILE A 645 1.91 -13.47 -25.50
N GLU A 646 1.01 -14.32 -24.99
CA GLU A 646 -0.41 -14.26 -25.30
C GLU A 646 -1.04 -12.91 -24.90
N ARG A 647 -1.78 -12.25 -25.81
CA ARG A 647 -2.51 -10.98 -25.58
C ARG A 647 -3.92 -11.07 -26.20
N PRO A 648 -5.00 -10.54 -25.58
CA PRO A 648 -5.17 -9.92 -24.27
C PRO A 648 -5.95 -10.82 -23.28
N GLY A 649 -5.43 -11.02 -22.07
CA GLY A 649 -6.15 -11.75 -21.01
C GLY A 649 -7.25 -10.92 -20.36
N THR A 650 -8.31 -11.58 -19.86
CA THR A 650 -9.56 -11.01 -19.30
C THR A 650 -9.35 -10.03 -18.14
N PHE A 651 -8.16 -10.01 -17.51
CA PHE A 651 -7.78 -9.11 -16.41
C PHE A 651 -6.60 -8.15 -16.73
N GLY A 652 -6.16 -8.04 -17.99
CA GLY A 652 -4.97 -7.24 -18.36
C GLY A 652 -3.64 -7.89 -17.91
N LEU A 653 -3.73 -9.09 -17.33
CA LEU A 653 -2.61 -9.97 -17.01
C LEU A 653 -2.02 -10.60 -18.29
N GLY A 654 -2.85 -10.95 -19.28
CA GLY A 654 -2.41 -11.66 -20.49
C GLY A 654 -1.57 -12.90 -20.18
N GLY A 655 -0.77 -13.33 -21.16
CA GLY A 655 0.28 -14.32 -20.96
C GLY A 655 1.31 -13.90 -19.90
N GLY A 656 1.54 -12.59 -19.73
CA GLY A 656 2.48 -12.04 -18.74
C GLY A 656 2.17 -12.44 -17.30
N GLY A 657 0.89 -12.49 -16.91
CA GLY A 657 0.48 -12.90 -15.56
C GLY A 657 0.76 -14.38 -15.28
N TYR A 658 0.50 -15.26 -16.25
CA TYR A 658 0.82 -16.69 -16.14
C TYR A 658 2.34 -16.91 -16.05
N LEU A 659 3.11 -16.16 -16.83
CA LEU A 659 4.58 -16.19 -16.74
C LEU A 659 5.10 -15.67 -15.39
N TYR A 660 4.47 -14.65 -14.80
CA TYR A 660 4.83 -14.19 -13.45
C TYR A 660 4.52 -15.24 -12.39
N ALA A 661 3.38 -15.94 -12.50
CA ALA A 661 3.05 -17.05 -11.63
C ALA A 661 4.03 -18.23 -11.78
N LEU A 662 4.47 -18.52 -13.02
CA LEU A 662 5.52 -19.50 -13.29
C LEU A 662 6.84 -19.11 -12.62
N VAL A 663 7.29 -17.87 -12.79
CA VAL A 663 8.50 -17.35 -12.14
C VAL A 663 8.41 -17.43 -10.62
N PHE A 664 7.24 -17.16 -10.05
CA PHE A 664 7.01 -17.32 -8.60
C PHE A 664 7.11 -18.79 -8.17
N LEU A 665 6.54 -19.73 -8.92
CA LEU A 665 6.62 -21.18 -8.66
C LEU A 665 8.08 -21.68 -8.68
N LEU A 666 8.85 -21.26 -9.68
CA LEU A 666 10.29 -21.58 -9.80
C LEU A 666 11.07 -21.02 -8.61
N SER A 667 10.81 -19.76 -8.24
CA SER A 667 11.44 -19.07 -7.12
C SER A 667 11.12 -19.76 -5.78
N ALA A 668 9.85 -20.10 -5.53
CA ALA A 668 9.42 -20.78 -4.32
C ALA A 668 10.06 -22.17 -4.21
N SER A 669 10.11 -22.92 -5.30
CA SER A 669 10.74 -24.24 -5.36
C SER A 669 12.25 -24.14 -5.10
N GLY A 670 12.95 -23.20 -5.74
CA GLY A 670 14.38 -22.96 -5.56
C GLY A 670 14.74 -22.52 -4.13
N VAL A 671 13.96 -21.58 -3.56
CA VAL A 671 14.14 -21.15 -2.16
C VAL A 671 13.92 -22.31 -1.21
N TRP A 672 12.81 -23.05 -1.34
CA TRP A 672 12.52 -24.15 -0.44
C TRP A 672 13.59 -25.26 -0.50
N LEU A 673 14.02 -25.63 -1.70
CA LEU A 673 15.08 -26.62 -1.91
C LEU A 673 16.44 -26.13 -1.37
N GLY A 674 16.82 -24.88 -1.63
CA GLY A 674 18.08 -24.31 -1.13
C GLY A 674 18.17 -24.29 0.40
N TRP A 675 17.07 -23.96 1.09
CA TRP A 675 16.99 -24.04 2.55
C TRP A 675 16.96 -25.49 3.07
N ALA A 676 16.34 -26.40 2.33
CA ALA A 676 16.30 -27.81 2.68
C ALA A 676 17.69 -28.47 2.56
N MET A 677 18.50 -28.07 1.58
CA MET A 677 19.90 -28.51 1.40
C MET A 677 20.79 -28.21 2.61
N ARG A 678 20.48 -27.16 3.38
CA ARG A 678 21.19 -26.86 4.64
C ARG A 678 20.80 -27.80 5.78
N SER A 679 19.53 -28.23 5.80
CA SER A 679 18.98 -29.04 6.90
C SER A 679 19.21 -30.54 6.69
N GLY A 680 19.36 -30.99 5.44
CA GLY A 680 19.52 -32.39 5.07
C GLY A 680 18.29 -33.26 5.40
N GLY A 681 18.47 -34.59 5.25
CA GLY A 681 17.50 -35.60 5.67
C GLY A 681 16.11 -35.49 5.03
N ARG A 682 15.05 -35.76 5.81
CA ARG A 682 13.65 -35.79 5.36
C ARG A 682 13.20 -34.48 4.70
N ARG A 683 13.70 -33.32 5.15
CA ARG A 683 13.29 -32.02 4.58
C ARG A 683 13.81 -31.84 3.15
N LEU A 684 15.03 -32.29 2.87
CA LEU A 684 15.59 -32.28 1.52
C LEU A 684 14.78 -33.18 0.58
N LEU A 685 14.43 -34.39 1.05
CA LEU A 685 13.60 -35.31 0.27
C LEU A 685 12.22 -34.72 -0.04
N VAL A 686 11.55 -34.13 0.95
CA VAL A 686 10.24 -33.48 0.75
C VAL A 686 10.33 -32.31 -0.24
N ALA A 687 11.35 -31.45 -0.12
CA ALA A 687 11.52 -30.32 -1.04
C ALA A 687 11.85 -30.78 -2.47
N ALA A 688 12.65 -31.85 -2.62
CA ALA A 688 12.96 -32.43 -3.93
C ALA A 688 11.72 -33.04 -4.58
N VAL A 689 10.92 -33.82 -3.84
CA VAL A 689 9.65 -34.37 -4.33
C VAL A 689 8.67 -33.26 -4.70
N ALA A 690 8.56 -32.22 -3.88
CA ALA A 690 7.69 -31.09 -4.18
C ALA A 690 8.11 -30.34 -5.47
N ALA A 691 9.41 -30.17 -5.71
CA ALA A 691 9.91 -29.57 -6.94
C ALA A 691 9.56 -30.41 -8.19
N ILE A 692 9.59 -31.75 -8.09
CA ILE A 692 9.17 -32.66 -9.16
C ILE A 692 7.66 -32.58 -9.38
N VAL A 693 6.86 -32.60 -8.32
CA VAL A 693 5.40 -32.48 -8.38
C VAL A 693 4.94 -31.11 -8.92
N ALA A 694 5.78 -30.08 -8.81
CA ALA A 694 5.52 -28.76 -9.38
C ALA A 694 5.72 -28.68 -10.91
N VAL A 695 6.31 -29.69 -11.56
CA VAL A 695 6.62 -29.68 -13.00
C VAL A 695 5.35 -29.62 -13.88
N PRO A 696 4.30 -30.43 -13.66
CA PRO A 696 3.04 -30.32 -14.42
C PRO A 696 2.36 -28.96 -14.29
N LEU A 697 2.41 -28.35 -13.09
CA LEU A 697 1.87 -27.00 -12.88
C LEU A 697 2.69 -25.96 -13.64
N GLY A 698 4.02 -26.07 -13.63
CA GLY A 698 4.89 -25.19 -14.41
C GLY A 698 4.65 -25.31 -15.92
N TRP A 699 4.44 -26.54 -16.41
CA TRP A 699 4.09 -26.81 -17.81
C TRP A 699 2.77 -26.14 -18.19
N TRP A 700 1.74 -26.28 -17.35
CA TRP A 700 0.45 -25.64 -17.56
C TRP A 700 0.58 -24.10 -17.60
N LEU A 701 1.30 -23.51 -16.65
CA LEU A 701 1.52 -22.06 -16.60
C LEU A 701 2.30 -21.55 -17.82
N LEU A 702 3.29 -22.30 -18.31
CA LEU A 702 4.04 -21.95 -19.52
C LEU A 702 3.12 -21.89 -20.75
N ASN A 703 2.27 -22.91 -20.93
CA ASN A 703 1.34 -22.97 -22.07
C ASN A 703 0.29 -21.87 -22.04
N GLN A 704 -0.19 -21.48 -20.86
CA GLN A 704 -1.11 -20.34 -20.71
C GLN A 704 -0.41 -18.97 -20.91
N GLY A 705 0.90 -18.93 -20.69
CA GLY A 705 1.70 -17.71 -20.82
C GLY A 705 2.11 -17.38 -22.26
N LEU A 706 2.15 -18.38 -23.14
CA LEU A 706 2.67 -18.28 -24.49
C LEU A 706 1.58 -18.47 -25.54
N VAL A 707 1.79 -17.90 -26.72
CA VAL A 707 0.84 -18.00 -27.83
C VAL A 707 0.67 -19.43 -28.33
N GLU A 708 -0.58 -19.84 -28.60
CA GLU A 708 -0.87 -21.18 -29.13
C GLU A 708 -0.49 -21.32 -30.60
N ARG A 709 -0.62 -20.25 -31.39
CA ARG A 709 -0.28 -20.22 -32.81
C ARG A 709 0.47 -18.95 -33.17
N PHE A 710 1.71 -19.14 -33.59
CA PHE A 710 2.60 -18.10 -34.06
C PHE A 710 3.04 -18.38 -35.49
N THR A 711 2.88 -17.43 -36.40
CA THR A 711 3.25 -17.60 -37.82
C THR A 711 4.35 -16.63 -38.20
N LYS A 712 5.55 -17.14 -38.50
CA LYS A 712 6.71 -16.36 -38.94
C LYS A 712 7.38 -17.08 -40.11
N TYR A 713 7.69 -16.36 -41.19
CA TYR A 713 8.40 -16.90 -42.37
C TYR A 713 7.75 -18.16 -42.98
N HIS A 714 6.43 -18.12 -43.21
CA HIS A 714 5.63 -19.22 -43.80
C HIS A 714 5.53 -20.52 -42.98
N ALA A 715 5.97 -20.52 -41.72
CA ALA A 715 5.76 -21.63 -40.78
C ALA A 715 4.91 -21.17 -39.60
N THR A 716 3.90 -21.97 -39.24
CA THR A 716 3.14 -21.80 -37.99
C THR A 716 3.71 -22.73 -36.93
N TYR A 717 3.83 -22.32 -35.68
CA TYR A 717 4.24 -23.15 -34.53
C TYR A 717 3.76 -22.50 -33.23
N SER A 718 3.77 -23.21 -32.10
CA SER A 718 3.38 -22.60 -30.81
C SER A 718 4.54 -21.85 -30.16
N GLY A 719 4.26 -20.96 -29.22
CA GLY A 719 5.30 -20.31 -28.43
C GLY A 719 6.14 -21.32 -27.64
N VAL A 720 5.56 -22.45 -27.23
CA VAL A 720 6.29 -23.53 -26.56
C VAL A 720 7.25 -24.25 -27.52
N ASP A 721 6.82 -24.49 -28.77
CA ASP A 721 7.69 -25.03 -29.81
C ASP A 721 8.89 -24.12 -30.08
N PHE A 722 8.69 -22.80 -30.02
CA PHE A 722 9.78 -21.84 -30.19
C PHE A 722 10.87 -21.97 -29.13
N PHE A 723 10.50 -22.24 -27.87
CA PHE A 723 11.46 -22.35 -26.76
C PHE A 723 12.09 -23.74 -26.62
N LEU A 724 11.32 -24.80 -26.85
CA LEU A 724 11.72 -26.17 -26.52
C LEU A 724 11.92 -27.05 -27.76
N GLY A 725 11.46 -26.61 -28.93
CA GLY A 725 11.66 -27.30 -30.21
C GLY A 725 13.10 -27.21 -30.71
N PRO A 726 13.52 -28.14 -31.59
CA PRO A 726 14.86 -28.13 -32.19
C PRO A 726 14.99 -27.03 -33.26
N ASP A 727 13.95 -26.81 -34.06
CA ASP A 727 13.88 -25.78 -35.10
C ASP A 727 12.41 -25.47 -35.46
N ARG A 728 12.20 -24.51 -36.38
CA ARG A 728 10.86 -24.02 -36.79
C ARG A 728 10.09 -24.97 -37.73
N ARG A 729 10.73 -26.03 -38.23
CA ARG A 729 10.19 -26.96 -39.24
C ARG A 729 9.91 -28.35 -38.65
N ASN A 730 10.75 -28.82 -37.74
CA ASN A 730 10.66 -30.12 -37.07
C ASN A 730 9.97 -29.98 -35.72
N ARG A 731 8.64 -30.12 -35.70
CA ARG A 731 7.88 -30.09 -34.45
C ARG A 731 8.03 -31.38 -33.67
N LEU A 732 8.15 -31.26 -32.36
CA LEU A 732 8.20 -32.39 -31.44
C LEU A 732 6.80 -32.70 -30.92
N ASP A 733 6.58 -33.93 -30.49
CA ASP A 733 5.35 -34.29 -29.77
C ASP A 733 5.33 -33.63 -28.38
N THR A 734 4.12 -33.48 -27.84
CA THR A 734 3.89 -32.85 -26.53
C THR A 734 4.63 -33.56 -25.39
N GLY A 735 4.80 -34.89 -25.47
CA GLY A 735 5.53 -35.67 -24.47
C GLY A 735 7.02 -35.31 -24.44
N THR A 736 7.66 -35.22 -25.60
CA THR A 736 9.06 -34.79 -25.71
C THR A 736 9.25 -33.35 -25.25
N LEU A 737 8.34 -32.43 -25.61
CA LEU A 737 8.39 -31.03 -25.15
C LEU A 737 8.24 -30.95 -23.63
N PHE A 738 7.32 -31.73 -23.04
CA PHE A 738 7.16 -31.81 -21.59
C PHE A 738 8.41 -32.37 -20.88
N MET A 739 9.08 -33.36 -21.47
CA MET A 739 10.36 -33.88 -20.94
C MET A 739 11.46 -32.83 -20.99
N ARG A 740 11.59 -32.08 -22.09
CA ARG A 740 12.55 -30.96 -22.20
C ARG A 740 12.26 -29.87 -21.17
N TRP A 741 10.99 -29.51 -21.02
CA TRP A 741 10.54 -28.58 -19.99
C TRP A 741 10.90 -29.07 -18.58
N SER A 742 10.70 -30.35 -18.29
CA SER A 742 11.03 -30.96 -17.00
C SER A 742 12.52 -30.76 -16.65
N VAL A 743 13.41 -30.97 -17.63
CA VAL A 743 14.85 -30.73 -17.48
C VAL A 743 15.14 -29.25 -17.24
N VAL A 744 14.52 -28.34 -17.99
CA VAL A 744 14.70 -26.89 -17.85
C VAL A 744 14.24 -26.41 -16.47
N GLN A 745 13.02 -26.75 -16.06
CA GLN A 745 12.44 -26.33 -14.78
C GLN A 745 13.26 -26.88 -13.60
N LEU A 746 13.59 -28.17 -13.60
CA LEU A 746 14.39 -28.76 -12.51
C LEU A 746 15.81 -28.19 -12.48
N GLY A 747 16.43 -27.97 -13.65
CA GLY A 747 17.74 -27.33 -13.77
C GLY A 747 17.75 -25.91 -13.19
N MET A 748 16.72 -25.11 -13.49
CA MET A 748 16.54 -23.77 -12.91
C MET A 748 16.36 -23.82 -11.38
N VAL A 749 15.52 -24.73 -10.87
CA VAL A 749 15.29 -24.88 -9.43
C VAL A 749 16.57 -25.31 -8.71
N LEU A 750 17.33 -26.25 -9.28
CA LEU A 750 18.60 -26.72 -8.74
C LEU A 750 19.67 -25.62 -8.74
N SER A 751 19.77 -24.83 -9.81
CA SER A 751 20.76 -23.75 -9.90
C SER A 751 20.48 -22.62 -8.90
N LEU A 752 19.21 -22.25 -8.73
CA LEU A 752 18.78 -21.30 -7.69
C LEU A 752 19.10 -21.85 -6.29
N ALA A 753 18.74 -23.11 -6.01
CA ALA A 753 19.02 -23.75 -4.73
C ALA A 753 20.52 -23.84 -4.42
N TRP A 754 21.33 -24.15 -5.43
CA TRP A 754 22.79 -24.17 -5.34
C TRP A 754 23.36 -22.79 -4.98
N GLY A 755 22.94 -21.73 -5.67
CA GLY A 755 23.36 -20.36 -5.34
C GLY A 755 23.00 -19.96 -3.90
N ILE A 756 21.79 -20.32 -3.44
CA ILE A 756 21.35 -20.08 -2.06
C ILE A 756 22.25 -20.83 -1.06
N ARG A 757 22.63 -22.08 -1.37
CA ARG A 757 23.56 -22.87 -0.57
C ARG A 757 24.95 -22.22 -0.50
N VAL A 758 25.46 -21.67 -1.59
CA VAL A 758 26.74 -20.92 -1.62
C VAL A 758 26.68 -19.75 -0.64
N PHE A 759 25.62 -18.94 -0.67
CA PHE A 759 25.46 -17.83 0.28
C PHE A 759 25.38 -18.32 1.74
N HIS A 760 24.70 -19.43 2.00
CA HIS A 760 24.60 -19.99 3.35
C HIS A 760 25.92 -20.57 3.88
N ALA A 761 26.79 -21.07 3.00
CA ALA A 761 28.14 -21.49 3.35
C ALA A 761 29.00 -20.29 3.74
N PHE A 762 28.87 -19.17 3.01
CA PHE A 762 29.55 -17.91 3.29
C PHE A 762 29.04 -17.19 4.57
N SER A 763 27.73 -17.23 4.84
CA SER A 763 27.08 -16.52 5.96
C SER A 763 26.87 -17.38 7.22
N GLY A 764 27.43 -18.59 7.24
CA GLY A 764 27.25 -19.61 8.29
C GLY A 764 27.41 -19.11 9.74
N PRO A 765 28.50 -18.40 10.09
CA PRO A 765 28.71 -17.89 11.45
C PRO A 765 27.73 -16.76 11.84
N VAL A 766 27.44 -15.86 10.91
CA VAL A 766 26.56 -14.69 11.11
C VAL A 766 25.10 -15.09 11.31
N LEU A 767 24.66 -16.16 10.63
CA LEU A 767 23.30 -16.72 10.78
C LEU A 767 23.17 -17.65 12.00
N ALA A 768 24.27 -18.28 12.46
CA ALA A 768 24.28 -19.15 13.64
C ALA A 768 24.20 -18.36 14.95
N ALA A 769 24.86 -17.21 15.05
CA ALA A 769 24.75 -16.32 16.22
C ALA A 769 23.33 -15.74 16.43
N ALA A 770 22.52 -15.71 15.37
CA ALA A 770 21.16 -15.17 15.38
C ALA A 770 20.05 -16.24 15.54
N ALA A 771 20.36 -17.53 15.37
CA ALA A 771 19.36 -18.59 15.33
C ALA A 771 19.35 -19.42 16.62
N ARG A 772 18.34 -19.23 17.48
CA ARG A 772 18.00 -20.26 18.49
C ARG A 772 17.47 -21.50 17.74
N PRO A 773 17.90 -22.72 18.10
CA PRO A 773 17.42 -23.92 17.44
C PRO A 773 15.92 -24.14 17.69
N TRP A 774 15.24 -24.59 16.64
CA TRP A 774 13.85 -25.02 16.69
C TRP A 774 13.78 -26.36 17.43
N GLY A 775 13.01 -26.44 18.53
CA GLY A 775 12.63 -27.73 19.14
C GLY A 775 13.40 -28.19 20.38
N GLY A 776 14.01 -27.30 21.15
CA GLY A 776 14.36 -27.60 22.54
C GLY A 776 13.22 -27.20 23.46
N ALA A 777 12.40 -28.15 23.90
CA ALA A 777 11.49 -27.94 25.03
C ALA A 777 12.31 -27.34 26.18
N GLY A 778 11.82 -26.23 26.72
CA GLY A 778 12.49 -25.55 27.83
C GLY A 778 12.70 -26.54 28.96
N ARG A 779 13.95 -26.94 29.19
CA ARG A 779 14.37 -27.33 30.54
C ARG A 779 14.38 -26.03 31.32
N HIS A 780 13.22 -25.69 31.87
CA HIS A 780 13.15 -24.88 33.05
C HIS A 780 14.01 -25.60 34.10
N GLU A 781 15.20 -25.07 34.38
CA GLU A 781 15.80 -25.30 35.69
C GLU A 781 14.76 -24.83 36.73
N PRO A 782 14.34 -25.71 37.66
CA PRO A 782 13.40 -25.31 38.68
C PRO A 782 14.15 -24.36 39.63
N VAL A 783 13.69 -23.11 39.67
CA VAL A 783 13.98 -22.21 40.78
C VAL A 783 13.44 -22.88 42.03
N VAL A 784 14.33 -23.45 42.83
CA VAL A 784 14.03 -23.99 44.17
C VAL A 784 13.61 -22.82 45.05
N ARG A 785 12.31 -22.53 45.11
CA ARG A 785 11.70 -21.86 46.26
C ARG A 785 11.51 -22.91 47.33
N GLY A 786 12.40 -22.94 48.31
CA GLY A 786 12.36 -23.88 49.42
C GLY A 786 12.63 -23.19 50.76
N ARG A 787 11.53 -22.97 51.49
CA ARG A 787 11.39 -23.02 52.95
C ARG A 787 11.98 -21.88 53.81
N THR A 788 11.05 -21.07 54.29
CA THR A 788 10.96 -20.55 55.67
C THR A 788 11.70 -21.42 56.69
N ALA A 789 12.71 -20.86 57.34
CA ALA A 789 13.33 -21.41 58.54
C ALA A 789 12.41 -21.17 59.76
N PRO A 790 12.28 -22.15 60.68
CA PRO A 790 11.50 -21.97 61.90
C PRO A 790 12.32 -21.25 62.98
N ALA A 791 11.60 -20.58 63.87
CA ALA A 791 12.11 -19.96 65.08
C ALA A 791 12.96 -20.93 65.92
N ARG A 792 14.10 -20.44 66.40
CA ARG A 792 14.79 -20.99 67.58
C ARG A 792 15.07 -19.85 68.55
N HIS A 793 14.33 -19.86 69.66
CA HIS A 793 14.77 -19.29 70.93
C HIS A 793 15.97 -20.07 71.46
N TYR A 794 16.89 -19.36 72.14
CA TYR A 794 17.39 -19.58 73.52
C TYR A 794 18.68 -18.75 73.77
N PRO A 795 19.12 -18.51 75.02
CA PRO A 795 18.86 -17.32 75.83
C PRO A 795 20.14 -16.52 76.17
N GLY A 796 19.98 -15.37 76.83
CA GLY A 796 21.09 -14.56 77.38
C GLY A 796 20.77 -13.09 77.38
#